data_AF-A0A9W7ZZ11-F1
#
_entry.id   AF-A0A9W7ZZ11-F1
#
_cell.length_a   1.000
_cell.length_b   1.000
_cell.length_c   1.000
_cell.angle_alpha   90.00
_cell.angle_beta   90.00
_cell.angle_gamma   90.00
#
_symmetry.space_group_name_H-M   'P 1'
#
loop_
_entity.id
_entity.type
_entity.pdbx_description
1 polymer ?
#
loop_
_entity_poly.entity_id
_entity_poly.type
_entity_poly.pdbx_seq_one_letter_code
_entity_poly.pdbx_strand_id
1 'polypeptide(L)'
;MRIGLGILLTGLLLASSLKKKSLSTSGRLAATFVGLGTFTNDNLMFTSTLLIFFISSSFWTKYGASIKKKIDADYVEGGQRNAAQVLCNGLIGTLISIYYQTQFDGMSPKDMTKEQNKLALLLMWANIGFYACCAADTWGSELGTLSQSWPVLITSFKSVPPGTNGGISKLGLMASFAGGAAVGLAADVFLITQYFAEYKSRALPRIPYNMVASFVGLAGSLIDSLLGAVLQASYLTKDHKVALNKTDDEDRLISGTPILTNNQVNVLASISTTILSGFISYFLFGLDKRHKALILQFNALFGTFPDFIARAPGRVNIIGEHIDYCGLPVFPMAIECDCLIAVKASDSDSMVKLHNVNNKKYESCEFEYSPSDVVEINTKEHKWSNYFKCGYKGAIEAIGNINPKGMLCLLDENIPPGAGLSSSSALVCCATLATMRANGKVLADEEIVKTAVASERYVGVNGGGIMAKQGAALFIEFQPRLQVVETLFPKTSPGICFIVADTMVVSDKAVTAPFCYNLRVVETRVGALILAKHLGVYDHPACRGADPLTYKGVMDTYFDVYGDFSKDEKNTVGLWIKKLKEMIEAIEDAFDQFPEGYTLEEMAGCLDMTPAQLKIKISADRFPVKAERFQLLKRARHVYNEALRVVRFRQVCDAFNKQSQTSDTSVLGQLGDLMNESQDSCRDLYDCSCPEIDELCSIARGEGSLGSRLTGAGWGGCTVHLILDNQISDFISAIKDKFYKKKYPNLTEDQLDQAIFATRPGSGAVIM
;
A
#
# COMPACT_ATOMS: atom_id res chain seq x y z
N MET A 1 -18.80 30.34 -11.74
CA MET A 1 -18.95 30.43 -13.22
C MET A 1 -19.36 29.09 -13.85
N ARG A 2 -18.70 27.96 -13.52
CA ARG A 2 -18.99 26.62 -14.09
C ARG A 2 -20.41 26.11 -13.87
N ILE A 3 -20.90 26.16 -12.62
CA ILE A 3 -22.29 25.79 -12.29
C ILE A 3 -23.30 26.54 -13.17
N GLY A 4 -23.09 27.84 -13.39
CA GLY A 4 -23.94 28.66 -14.26
C GLY A 4 -23.92 28.21 -15.72
N LEU A 5 -22.75 27.84 -16.26
CA LEU A 5 -22.62 27.30 -17.60
C LEU A 5 -23.29 25.92 -17.74
N GLY A 6 -23.15 25.05 -16.74
CA GLY A 6 -23.80 23.74 -16.71
C GLY A 6 -25.33 23.83 -16.68
N ILE A 7 -25.87 24.75 -15.88
CA ILE A 7 -27.32 25.05 -15.85
C ILE A 7 -27.78 25.56 -17.23
N LEU A 8 -27.04 26.49 -17.83
CA LEU A 8 -27.37 27.05 -19.15
C LEU A 8 -27.37 25.96 -20.23
N LEU A 9 -26.32 25.12 -20.31
CA LEU A 9 -26.22 24.03 -21.27
C LEU A 9 -27.36 23.02 -21.11
N THR A 10 -27.67 22.64 -19.86
CA THR A 10 -28.81 21.76 -19.56
C THR A 10 -30.12 22.38 -20.04
N GLY A 11 -30.34 23.67 -19.75
CA GLY A 11 -31.52 24.41 -20.17
C GLY A 11 -31.67 24.47 -21.70
N LEU A 12 -30.58 24.75 -22.42
CA LEU A 12 -30.57 24.81 -23.89
C LEU A 12 -30.90 23.44 -24.52
N LEU A 13 -30.35 22.35 -23.99
CA LEU A 13 -30.62 21.00 -24.49
C LEU A 13 -32.07 20.58 -24.21
N LEU A 14 -32.61 20.90 -23.03
CA LEU A 14 -34.02 20.68 -22.70
C LEU A 14 -34.96 21.49 -23.59
N ALA A 15 -34.66 22.77 -23.85
CA ALA A 15 -35.44 23.62 -24.75
C ALA A 15 -35.44 23.08 -26.19
N SER A 16 -34.28 22.64 -26.68
CA SER A 16 -34.14 21.95 -27.98
C SER A 16 -34.97 20.66 -28.03
N SER A 17 -34.96 19.87 -26.96
CA SER A 17 -35.76 18.64 -26.87
C SER A 17 -37.27 18.91 -26.82
N LEU A 18 -37.71 20.01 -26.20
CA LEU A 18 -39.11 20.44 -26.20
C LEU A 18 -39.57 20.80 -27.61
N LYS A 19 -38.77 21.59 -28.33
CA LYS A 19 -39.06 21.98 -29.72
C LYS A 19 -39.17 20.76 -30.64
N LYS A 20 -38.34 19.73 -30.41
CA LYS A 20 -38.28 18.50 -31.22
C LYS A 20 -39.23 17.40 -30.74
N LYS A 21 -39.96 17.58 -29.64
CA LYS A 21 -40.80 16.57 -28.98
C LYS A 21 -40.08 15.22 -28.77
N SER A 22 -38.78 15.24 -28.45
CA SER A 22 -37.94 14.04 -28.36
C SER A 22 -37.91 13.36 -26.98
N LEU A 23 -38.39 14.03 -25.92
CA LEU A 23 -38.42 13.52 -24.54
C LEU A 23 -39.83 13.61 -23.95
N SER A 24 -40.20 12.61 -23.14
CA SER A 24 -41.43 12.64 -22.34
C SER A 24 -41.27 13.54 -21.10
N THR A 25 -42.34 13.78 -20.35
CA THR A 25 -42.25 14.51 -19.07
C THR A 25 -41.29 13.84 -18.08
N SER A 26 -41.34 12.50 -17.96
CA SER A 26 -40.41 11.75 -17.12
C SER A 26 -38.99 11.76 -17.70
N GLY A 27 -38.84 11.65 -19.03
CA GLY A 27 -37.56 11.76 -19.71
C GLY A 27 -36.88 13.12 -19.51
N ARG A 28 -37.65 14.21 -19.45
CA ARG A 28 -37.14 15.56 -19.17
C ARG A 28 -36.54 15.67 -17.77
N LEU A 29 -37.23 15.16 -16.74
CA LEU A 29 -36.71 15.18 -15.37
C LEU A 29 -35.41 14.38 -15.25
N ALA A 30 -35.36 13.19 -15.87
CA ALA A 30 -34.14 12.39 -15.92
C ALA A 30 -33.00 13.10 -16.67
N ALA A 31 -33.30 13.76 -17.79
CA ALA A 31 -32.31 14.51 -18.55
C ALA A 31 -31.78 15.74 -17.79
N THR A 32 -32.63 16.40 -17.00
CA THR A 32 -32.18 17.47 -16.09
C THR A 32 -31.20 16.94 -15.06
N PHE A 33 -31.48 15.80 -14.43
CA PHE A 33 -30.58 15.19 -13.45
C PHE A 33 -29.23 14.82 -14.09
N VAL A 34 -29.25 14.11 -15.23
CA VAL A 34 -28.03 13.71 -15.97
C VAL A 34 -27.24 14.94 -16.42
N GLY A 35 -27.92 15.95 -16.96
CA GLY A 35 -27.30 17.19 -17.42
C GLY A 35 -26.66 17.99 -16.30
N LEU A 36 -27.37 18.23 -15.19
CA LEU A 36 -26.82 18.96 -14.05
C LEU A 36 -25.69 18.21 -13.37
N GLY A 37 -25.81 16.90 -13.14
CA GLY A 37 -24.77 16.08 -12.51
C GLY A 37 -23.48 15.94 -13.33
N THR A 38 -23.55 16.23 -14.64
CA THR A 38 -22.41 16.08 -15.56
C THR A 38 -21.85 17.43 -16.02
N PHE A 39 -22.69 18.38 -16.45
CA PHE A 39 -22.26 19.66 -17.02
C PHE A 39 -21.82 20.69 -15.99
N THR A 40 -22.11 20.47 -14.71
CA THR A 40 -21.59 21.33 -13.63
C THR A 40 -20.21 20.91 -13.16
N ASN A 41 -19.69 19.78 -13.64
CA ASN A 41 -18.37 19.28 -13.27
C ASN A 41 -17.27 20.23 -13.74
N ASP A 42 -16.25 20.44 -12.91
CA ASP A 42 -15.13 21.31 -13.23
C ASP A 42 -14.25 20.75 -14.35
N ASN A 43 -14.15 19.42 -14.46
CA ASN A 43 -13.43 18.74 -15.52
C ASN A 43 -14.32 18.60 -16.76
N LEU A 44 -13.98 19.36 -17.81
CA LEU A 44 -14.75 19.45 -19.05
C LEU A 44 -14.82 18.15 -19.84
N MET A 45 -13.95 17.19 -19.55
CA MET A 45 -14.02 15.86 -20.15
C MET A 45 -15.42 15.25 -19.97
N PHE A 46 -15.97 15.27 -18.75
CA PHE A 46 -17.29 14.72 -18.46
C PHE A 46 -18.41 15.40 -19.28
N THR A 47 -18.32 16.72 -19.44
CA THR A 47 -19.25 17.47 -20.30
C THR A 47 -19.09 17.04 -21.76
N SER A 48 -17.86 16.95 -22.25
CA SER A 48 -17.56 16.67 -23.64
C SER A 48 -18.00 15.27 -24.09
N THR A 49 -17.78 14.25 -23.25
CA THR A 49 -18.12 12.84 -23.56
C THR A 49 -19.63 12.62 -23.61
N LEU A 50 -20.38 13.19 -22.66
CA LEU A 50 -21.85 13.15 -22.70
C LEU A 50 -22.39 13.93 -23.90
N LEU A 51 -21.84 15.12 -24.19
CA LEU A 51 -22.33 15.96 -25.28
C LEU A 51 -22.08 15.32 -26.65
N ILE A 52 -20.88 14.77 -26.89
CA ILE A 52 -20.55 14.13 -28.16
C ILE A 52 -21.39 12.86 -28.36
N PHE A 53 -21.58 12.05 -27.31
CA PHE A 53 -22.51 10.92 -27.34
C PHE A 53 -23.92 11.40 -27.70
N PHE A 54 -24.48 12.36 -26.95
CA PHE A 54 -25.85 12.81 -27.15
C PHE A 54 -26.09 13.39 -28.56
N ILE A 55 -25.22 14.28 -29.02
CA ILE A 55 -25.37 14.94 -30.33
C ILE A 55 -25.19 13.94 -31.47
N SER A 56 -24.13 13.14 -31.44
CA SER A 56 -23.83 12.21 -32.52
C SER A 56 -24.86 11.08 -32.60
N SER A 57 -25.22 10.46 -31.47
CA SER A 57 -26.25 9.44 -31.42
C SER A 57 -27.60 9.96 -31.89
N SER A 58 -27.98 11.19 -31.51
CA SER A 58 -29.22 11.81 -31.99
C SER A 58 -29.22 12.06 -33.50
N PHE A 59 -28.05 12.41 -34.07
CA PHE A 59 -27.89 12.58 -35.51
C PHE A 59 -28.08 11.26 -36.26
N TRP A 60 -27.39 10.20 -35.83
CA TRP A 60 -27.46 8.88 -36.48
C TRP A 60 -28.83 8.23 -36.36
N THR A 61 -29.49 8.31 -35.19
CA THR A 61 -30.87 7.82 -35.03
C THR A 61 -31.84 8.54 -35.97
N LYS A 62 -31.67 9.84 -36.20
CA LYS A 62 -32.52 10.57 -37.16
C LYS A 62 -32.24 10.14 -38.62
N TYR A 63 -30.97 9.88 -38.94
CA TYR A 63 -30.56 9.45 -40.27
C TYR A 63 -31.07 8.03 -40.61
N GLY A 64 -31.02 7.10 -39.66
CA GLY A 64 -31.46 5.71 -39.84
C GLY A 64 -32.98 5.48 -39.77
N ALA A 65 -33.77 6.48 -39.37
CA ALA A 65 -35.20 6.34 -39.10
C ALA A 65 -36.03 5.81 -40.28
N SER A 66 -35.73 6.25 -41.51
CA SER A 66 -36.47 5.83 -42.72
C SER A 66 -36.26 4.35 -43.08
N ILE A 67 -35.12 3.78 -42.68
CA ILE A 67 -34.73 2.40 -42.95
C ILE A 67 -35.24 1.49 -41.82
N LYS A 68 -35.12 1.91 -40.55
CA LYS A 68 -35.69 1.18 -39.40
C LYS A 68 -37.19 0.95 -39.54
N LYS A 69 -37.95 1.95 -40.04
CA LYS A 69 -39.40 1.81 -40.31
C LYS A 69 -39.75 0.65 -41.26
N LYS A 70 -38.81 0.21 -42.11
CA LYS A 70 -39.02 -0.90 -43.06
C LYS A 70 -38.70 -2.27 -42.46
N ILE A 71 -37.83 -2.32 -41.46
CA ILE A 71 -37.18 -3.55 -40.97
C ILE A 71 -37.73 -3.96 -39.59
N ASP A 72 -38.06 -2.98 -38.75
CA ASP A 72 -38.52 -3.16 -37.37
C ASP A 72 -40.05 -3.12 -37.31
N ALA A 73 -40.66 -4.20 -36.82
CA ALA A 73 -42.11 -4.31 -36.65
C ALA A 73 -42.62 -3.42 -35.51
N ASP A 74 -41.78 -3.13 -34.52
CA ASP A 74 -42.11 -2.39 -33.30
C ASP A 74 -41.78 -0.88 -33.42
N TYR A 75 -41.49 -0.39 -34.64
CA TYR A 75 -41.10 1.00 -34.86
C TYR A 75 -42.23 2.01 -34.56
N VAL A 76 -42.01 2.88 -33.57
CA VAL A 76 -42.92 3.97 -33.24
C VAL A 76 -42.41 5.30 -33.82
N GLU A 77 -43.12 5.85 -34.80
CA GLU A 77 -42.80 7.13 -35.44
C GLU A 77 -42.98 8.29 -34.46
N GLY A 78 -41.89 9.02 -34.16
CA GLY A 78 -41.91 10.14 -33.20
C GLY A 78 -41.91 9.75 -31.71
N GLY A 79 -41.51 8.52 -31.38
CA GLY A 79 -41.45 8.04 -29.99
C GLY A 79 -40.62 8.94 -29.06
N GLN A 80 -41.22 9.36 -27.95
CA GLN A 80 -40.56 10.15 -26.91
C GLN A 80 -39.70 9.26 -26.01
N ARG A 81 -38.43 9.64 -25.78
CA ARG A 81 -37.59 8.92 -24.82
C ARG A 81 -38.10 9.15 -23.40
N ASN A 82 -38.29 8.06 -22.65
CA ASN A 82 -38.77 8.10 -21.27
C ASN A 82 -37.61 8.14 -20.25
N ALA A 83 -37.93 8.29 -18.96
CA ALA A 83 -36.92 8.33 -17.89
C ALA A 83 -36.01 7.10 -17.88
N ALA A 84 -36.57 5.90 -18.08
CA ALA A 84 -35.80 4.66 -18.06
C ALA A 84 -34.72 4.65 -19.15
N GLN A 85 -35.08 5.02 -20.40
CA GLN A 85 -34.11 5.08 -21.51
C GLN A 85 -33.01 6.12 -21.28
N VAL A 86 -33.35 7.27 -20.70
CA VAL A 86 -32.37 8.32 -20.37
C VAL A 86 -31.41 7.84 -19.27
N LEU A 87 -31.93 7.23 -18.21
CA LEU A 87 -31.12 6.76 -17.09
C LEU A 87 -30.25 5.57 -17.47
N CYS A 88 -30.74 4.63 -18.27
CA CYS A 88 -29.97 3.47 -18.72
C CYS A 88 -28.70 3.86 -19.50
N ASN A 89 -28.75 4.98 -20.24
CA ASN A 89 -27.63 5.47 -21.06
C ASN A 89 -26.88 6.66 -20.42
N GLY A 90 -27.18 7.03 -19.18
CA GLY A 90 -26.62 8.24 -18.57
C GLY A 90 -26.34 8.18 -17.07
N LEU A 91 -27.01 7.30 -16.32
CA LEU A 91 -26.95 7.30 -14.86
C LEU A 91 -25.55 6.97 -14.34
N ILE A 92 -24.94 5.88 -14.79
CA ILE A 92 -23.61 5.44 -14.31
C ILE A 92 -22.55 6.52 -14.61
N GLY A 93 -22.53 7.05 -15.84
CA GLY A 93 -21.64 8.15 -16.20
C GLY A 93 -21.86 9.39 -15.31
N THR A 94 -23.11 9.73 -15.00
CA THR A 94 -23.46 10.87 -14.12
C THR A 94 -23.00 10.62 -12.68
N LEU A 95 -23.19 9.42 -12.13
CA LEU A 95 -22.76 9.07 -10.77
C LEU A 95 -21.23 9.14 -10.64
N ILE A 96 -20.49 8.67 -11.65
CA ILE A 96 -19.02 8.80 -11.69
C ILE A 96 -18.60 10.26 -11.73
N SER A 97 -19.28 11.10 -12.53
CA SER A 97 -19.02 12.55 -12.59
C SER A 97 -19.27 13.22 -11.24
N ILE A 98 -20.39 12.93 -10.57
CA ILE A 98 -20.72 13.50 -9.26
C ILE A 98 -19.67 13.07 -8.24
N TYR A 99 -19.31 11.79 -8.20
CA TYR A 99 -18.29 11.29 -7.28
C TYR A 99 -16.94 11.97 -7.51
N TYR A 100 -16.51 12.08 -8.78
CA TYR A 100 -15.30 12.83 -9.14
C TYR A 100 -15.34 14.27 -8.60
N GLN A 101 -16.43 14.99 -8.83
CA GLN A 101 -16.57 16.37 -8.36
C GLN A 101 -16.45 16.43 -6.83
N THR A 102 -17.13 15.55 -6.09
CA THR A 102 -17.07 15.54 -4.62
C THR A 102 -15.68 15.26 -4.06
N GLN A 103 -14.83 14.54 -4.78
CA GLN A 103 -13.48 14.21 -4.33
C GLN A 103 -12.44 15.26 -4.74
N PHE A 104 -12.66 15.96 -5.85
CA PHE A 104 -11.62 16.74 -6.53
C PHE A 104 -12.06 18.18 -6.89
N ASP A 105 -13.15 18.67 -6.30
CA ASP A 105 -13.68 20.02 -6.53
C ASP A 105 -12.59 21.10 -6.48
N GLY A 106 -12.47 21.91 -7.54
CA GLY A 106 -11.48 22.98 -7.62
C GLY A 106 -9.99 22.57 -7.63
N MET A 107 -9.65 21.28 -7.61
CA MET A 107 -8.27 20.80 -7.62
C MET A 107 -7.74 20.68 -9.05
N SER A 108 -6.52 21.16 -9.30
CA SER A 108 -5.82 20.85 -10.53
C SER A 108 -4.95 19.59 -10.37
N PRO A 109 -4.63 18.84 -11.44
CA PRO A 109 -3.85 17.60 -11.33
C PRO A 109 -2.48 17.74 -10.66
N LYS A 110 -1.87 18.94 -10.72
CA LYS A 110 -0.60 19.25 -10.04
C LYS A 110 -0.75 19.42 -8.52
N ASP A 111 -1.95 19.72 -8.04
CA ASP A 111 -2.23 19.92 -6.61
C ASP A 111 -2.68 18.61 -5.94
N MET A 112 -2.98 17.58 -6.75
CA MET A 112 -3.40 16.26 -6.28
C MET A 112 -2.20 15.42 -5.84
N THR A 113 -2.37 14.66 -4.76
CA THR A 113 -1.43 13.60 -4.38
C THR A 113 -1.39 12.48 -5.44
N LYS A 114 -0.37 11.64 -5.39
CA LYS A 114 -0.22 10.50 -6.32
C LYS A 114 -1.44 9.55 -6.30
N GLU A 115 -1.97 9.27 -5.11
CA GLU A 115 -3.15 8.40 -4.94
C GLU A 115 -4.44 9.06 -5.44
N GLN A 116 -4.61 10.36 -5.17
CA GLN A 116 -5.73 11.13 -5.73
C GLN A 116 -5.68 11.16 -7.26
N ASN A 117 -4.49 11.34 -7.84
CA ASN A 117 -4.30 11.29 -9.29
C ASN A 117 -4.66 9.92 -9.90
N LYS A 118 -4.30 8.81 -9.23
CA LYS A 118 -4.68 7.46 -9.67
C LYS A 118 -6.20 7.27 -9.67
N LEU A 119 -6.87 7.68 -8.59
CA LEU A 119 -8.33 7.58 -8.49
C LEU A 119 -9.03 8.47 -9.52
N ALA A 120 -8.54 9.70 -9.72
CA ALA A 120 -9.04 10.61 -10.75
C ALA A 120 -8.95 9.98 -12.14
N LEU A 121 -7.80 9.41 -12.51
CA LEU A 121 -7.61 8.70 -13.77
C LEU A 121 -8.53 7.48 -13.92
N LEU A 122 -8.72 6.70 -12.85
CA LEU A 122 -9.63 5.55 -12.85
C LEU A 122 -11.07 5.98 -13.17
N LEU A 123 -11.58 7.01 -12.49
CA LEU A 123 -12.94 7.52 -12.69
C LEU A 123 -13.12 8.14 -14.10
N MET A 124 -12.11 8.87 -14.58
CA MET A 124 -12.13 9.44 -15.93
C MET A 124 -12.21 8.36 -16.99
N TRP A 125 -11.38 7.32 -16.89
CA TRP A 125 -11.40 6.19 -17.82
C TRP A 125 -12.71 5.40 -17.76
N ALA A 126 -13.21 5.12 -16.56
CA ALA A 126 -14.51 4.48 -16.38
C ALA A 126 -15.63 5.26 -17.09
N ASN A 127 -15.66 6.59 -16.96
CA ASN A 127 -16.63 7.44 -17.64
C ASN A 127 -16.48 7.46 -19.17
N ILE A 128 -15.24 7.55 -19.68
CA ILE A 128 -14.95 7.48 -21.12
C ILE A 128 -15.40 6.12 -21.67
N GLY A 129 -15.07 5.03 -20.99
CA GLY A 129 -15.49 3.67 -21.36
C GLY A 129 -17.02 3.52 -21.40
N PHE A 130 -17.72 4.09 -20.40
CA PHE A 130 -19.19 4.12 -20.38
C PHE A 130 -19.77 4.79 -21.63
N TYR A 131 -19.41 6.04 -21.90
CA TYR A 131 -19.96 6.76 -23.06
C TYR A 131 -19.44 6.24 -24.40
N ALA A 132 -18.22 5.68 -24.44
CA ALA A 132 -17.70 5.00 -25.63
C ALA A 132 -18.54 3.76 -25.95
N CYS A 133 -18.96 2.97 -24.94
CA CYS A 133 -19.88 1.85 -25.13
C CYS A 133 -21.22 2.33 -25.70
N CYS A 134 -21.85 3.33 -25.07
CA CYS A 134 -23.16 3.83 -25.51
C CYS A 134 -23.11 4.43 -26.94
N ALA A 135 -22.04 5.16 -27.25
CA ALA A 135 -21.84 5.71 -28.59
C ALA A 135 -21.56 4.60 -29.62
N ALA A 136 -20.69 3.65 -29.30
CA ALA A 136 -20.36 2.53 -30.18
C ALA A 136 -21.59 1.68 -30.49
N ASP A 137 -22.40 1.36 -29.49
CA ASP A 137 -23.66 0.63 -29.67
C ASP A 137 -24.64 1.40 -30.57
N THR A 138 -24.85 2.69 -30.30
CA THR A 138 -25.77 3.49 -31.14
C THR A 138 -25.26 3.61 -32.58
N TRP A 139 -23.98 3.90 -32.78
CA TRP A 139 -23.41 4.05 -34.11
C TRP A 139 -23.42 2.71 -34.86
N GLY A 140 -23.04 1.63 -34.18
CA GLY A 140 -23.02 0.28 -34.72
C GLY A 140 -24.40 -0.20 -35.15
N SER A 141 -25.42 0.00 -34.32
CA SER A 141 -26.79 -0.39 -34.63
C SER A 141 -27.44 0.50 -35.71
N GLU A 142 -27.27 1.82 -35.66
CA GLU A 142 -27.87 2.73 -36.64
C GLU A 142 -27.21 2.60 -38.02
N LEU A 143 -25.87 2.67 -38.10
CA LEU A 143 -25.15 2.55 -39.38
C LEU A 143 -25.10 1.11 -39.88
N GLY A 144 -25.11 0.13 -38.98
CA GLY A 144 -25.13 -1.28 -39.34
C GLY A 144 -26.34 -1.67 -40.18
N THR A 145 -27.50 -1.03 -39.99
CA THR A 145 -28.70 -1.24 -40.82
C THR A 145 -28.55 -0.78 -42.27
N LEU A 146 -27.55 0.05 -42.57
CA LEU A 146 -27.23 0.51 -43.92
C LEU A 146 -26.35 -0.47 -44.69
N SER A 147 -25.89 -1.53 -44.03
CA SER A 147 -25.03 -2.56 -44.63
C SER A 147 -25.74 -3.26 -45.79
N GLN A 148 -25.09 -3.36 -46.94
CA GLN A 148 -25.58 -4.13 -48.09
C GLN A 148 -25.50 -5.65 -47.87
N SER A 149 -24.59 -6.10 -47.00
CA SER A 149 -24.48 -7.51 -46.60
C SER A 149 -25.39 -7.81 -45.41
N TRP A 150 -26.00 -9.00 -45.41
CA TRP A 150 -26.76 -9.51 -44.29
C TRP A 150 -25.88 -9.60 -43.04
N PRO A 151 -26.37 -9.15 -41.86
CA PRO A 151 -25.64 -9.32 -40.62
C PRO A 151 -25.51 -10.79 -40.25
N VAL A 152 -24.52 -11.06 -39.41
CA VAL A 152 -24.18 -12.40 -38.95
C VAL A 152 -24.44 -12.48 -37.45
N LEU A 153 -25.09 -13.54 -36.97
CA LEU A 153 -25.34 -13.71 -35.54
C LEU A 153 -24.04 -14.03 -34.80
N ILE A 154 -23.68 -13.25 -33.77
CA ILE A 154 -22.40 -13.35 -33.07
C ILE A 154 -22.12 -14.72 -32.43
N THR A 155 -23.17 -15.49 -32.09
CA THR A 155 -23.05 -16.81 -31.45
C THR A 155 -22.87 -17.96 -32.43
N SER A 156 -23.45 -17.87 -33.64
CA SER A 156 -23.50 -18.99 -34.60
C SER A 156 -22.78 -18.72 -35.92
N PHE A 157 -22.39 -17.47 -36.16
CA PHE A 157 -21.83 -17.00 -37.42
C PHE A 157 -22.69 -17.25 -38.66
N LYS A 158 -24.01 -17.45 -38.48
CA LYS A 158 -24.98 -17.59 -39.58
C LYS A 158 -25.59 -16.24 -39.94
N SER A 159 -25.88 -16.05 -41.23
CA SER A 159 -26.59 -14.87 -41.71
C SER A 159 -27.99 -14.79 -41.13
N VAL A 160 -28.36 -13.61 -40.61
CA VAL A 160 -29.66 -13.32 -40.00
C VAL A 160 -30.26 -12.04 -40.59
N PRO A 161 -31.60 -11.88 -40.56
CA PRO A 161 -32.25 -10.66 -41.04
C PRO A 161 -31.69 -9.40 -40.34
N PRO A 162 -31.55 -8.27 -41.05
CA PRO A 162 -31.29 -6.97 -40.43
C PRO A 162 -32.28 -6.67 -39.31
N GLY A 163 -31.81 -6.10 -38.21
CA GLY A 163 -32.63 -5.82 -37.02
C GLY A 163 -32.66 -6.95 -35.98
N THR A 164 -32.08 -8.12 -36.26
CA THR A 164 -31.95 -9.22 -35.28
C THR A 164 -31.02 -8.83 -34.12
N ASN A 165 -31.47 -9.00 -32.87
CA ASN A 165 -30.63 -8.77 -31.70
C ASN A 165 -29.41 -9.69 -31.73
N GLY A 166 -28.22 -9.10 -31.58
CA GLY A 166 -26.93 -9.78 -31.68
C GLY A 166 -26.42 -10.07 -33.10
N GLY A 167 -27.08 -9.51 -34.12
CA GLY A 167 -26.58 -9.49 -35.49
C GLY A 167 -25.49 -8.43 -35.67
N ILE A 168 -24.29 -8.84 -36.06
CA ILE A 168 -23.15 -7.95 -36.33
C ILE A 168 -22.87 -7.84 -37.84
N SER A 169 -22.51 -6.65 -38.31
CA SER A 169 -22.10 -6.40 -39.69
C SER A 169 -20.73 -5.71 -39.73
N LYS A 170 -19.98 -5.84 -40.83
CA LYS A 170 -18.67 -5.16 -40.97
C LYS A 170 -18.80 -3.64 -40.81
N LEU A 171 -19.83 -3.06 -41.42
CA LEU A 171 -20.12 -1.63 -41.30
C LEU A 171 -20.50 -1.25 -39.87
N GLY A 172 -21.30 -2.08 -39.19
CA GLY A 172 -21.65 -1.89 -37.79
C GLY A 172 -20.42 -1.90 -36.88
N LEU A 173 -19.51 -2.87 -37.05
CA LEU A 173 -18.28 -2.93 -36.25
C LEU A 173 -17.34 -1.74 -36.50
N MET A 174 -17.21 -1.29 -37.76
CA MET A 174 -16.45 -0.08 -38.07
C MET A 174 -17.09 1.17 -37.47
N ALA A 175 -18.42 1.25 -37.48
CA ALA A 175 -19.18 2.33 -36.86
C ALA A 175 -19.04 2.31 -35.33
N SER A 176 -19.07 1.14 -34.69
CA SER A 176 -18.81 0.97 -33.26
C SER A 176 -17.42 1.49 -32.89
N PHE A 177 -16.40 1.10 -33.64
CA PHE A 177 -15.03 1.57 -33.45
C PHE A 177 -14.93 3.10 -33.58
N ALA A 178 -15.55 3.67 -34.62
CA ALA A 178 -15.57 5.11 -34.86
C ALA A 178 -16.35 5.89 -33.79
N GLY A 179 -17.45 5.33 -33.28
CA GLY A 179 -18.24 5.93 -32.21
C GLY A 179 -17.44 6.01 -30.91
N GLY A 180 -16.73 4.95 -30.55
CA GLY A 180 -15.78 4.96 -29.44
C GLY A 180 -14.65 5.98 -29.65
N ALA A 181 -14.07 6.03 -30.86
CA ALA A 181 -13.03 6.99 -31.23
C ALA A 181 -13.48 8.45 -31.05
N ALA A 182 -14.71 8.78 -31.44
CA ALA A 182 -15.28 10.12 -31.33
C ALA A 182 -15.41 10.57 -29.86
N VAL A 183 -15.84 9.66 -28.97
CA VAL A 183 -15.91 9.94 -27.53
C VAL A 183 -14.52 10.19 -26.95
N GLY A 184 -13.56 9.32 -27.27
CA GLY A 184 -12.19 9.50 -26.77
C GLY A 184 -11.49 10.74 -27.34
N LEU A 185 -11.74 11.10 -28.61
CA LEU A 185 -11.21 12.33 -29.20
C LEU A 185 -11.78 13.58 -28.53
N ALA A 186 -13.07 13.57 -28.17
CA ALA A 186 -13.66 14.66 -27.39
C ALA A 186 -12.95 14.80 -26.03
N ALA A 187 -12.71 13.68 -25.34
CA ALA A 187 -11.95 13.69 -24.09
C ALA A 187 -10.52 14.24 -24.28
N ASP A 188 -9.79 13.80 -25.31
CA ASP A 188 -8.43 14.29 -25.65
C ASP A 188 -8.43 15.81 -25.82
N VAL A 189 -9.30 16.35 -26.68
CA VAL A 189 -9.35 17.79 -27.01
C VAL A 189 -9.64 18.62 -25.77
N PHE A 190 -10.63 18.22 -24.96
CA PHE A 190 -11.02 19.00 -23.78
C PHE A 190 -10.01 18.92 -22.63
N LEU A 191 -9.38 17.75 -22.42
CA LEU A 191 -8.30 17.64 -21.43
C LEU A 191 -7.06 18.44 -21.82
N ILE A 192 -6.66 18.37 -23.10
CA ILE A 192 -5.50 19.11 -23.59
C ILE A 192 -5.75 20.62 -23.53
N THR A 193 -6.96 21.08 -23.86
CA THR A 193 -7.28 22.51 -23.81
C THR A 193 -7.44 23.03 -22.39
N GLN A 194 -8.06 22.26 -21.48
CA GLN A 194 -8.23 22.68 -20.08
C GLN A 194 -6.91 22.69 -19.31
N TYR A 195 -6.03 21.71 -19.55
CA TYR A 195 -4.75 21.55 -18.86
C TYR A 195 -3.55 21.79 -19.78
N PHE A 196 -3.68 22.77 -20.69
CA PHE A 196 -2.69 23.03 -21.75
C PHE A 196 -1.29 23.30 -21.20
N ALA A 197 -1.19 24.06 -20.10
CA ALA A 197 0.08 24.39 -19.48
C ALA A 197 0.78 23.14 -18.94
N GLU A 198 0.04 22.24 -18.30
CA GLU A 198 0.51 20.98 -17.74
C GLU A 198 0.92 19.97 -18.84
N TYR A 199 0.16 19.91 -19.94
CA TYR A 199 0.52 19.11 -21.12
C TYR A 199 1.76 19.64 -21.83
N LYS A 200 1.96 20.97 -21.84
CA LYS A 200 3.14 21.63 -22.40
C LYS A 200 4.38 21.37 -21.55
N SER A 201 4.25 21.42 -20.21
CA SER A 201 5.34 21.14 -19.27
C SER A 201 5.65 19.65 -19.09
N ARG A 202 4.88 18.75 -19.73
CA ARG A 202 4.96 17.28 -19.56
C ARG A 202 4.66 16.81 -18.13
N ALA A 203 3.95 17.62 -17.35
CA ALA A 203 3.53 17.26 -15.99
C ALA A 203 2.42 16.18 -16.01
N LEU A 204 1.67 16.04 -17.11
CA LEU A 204 0.66 15.01 -17.31
C LEU A 204 1.06 13.99 -18.40
N PRO A 205 0.77 12.70 -18.20
CA PRO A 205 1.00 11.68 -19.23
C PRO A 205 0.11 11.94 -20.45
N ARG A 206 0.69 11.84 -21.65
CA ARG A 206 -0.07 11.91 -22.91
C ARG A 206 -0.71 10.58 -23.20
N ILE A 207 -1.99 10.47 -22.86
CA ILE A 207 -2.81 9.29 -23.08
C ILE A 207 -3.64 9.53 -24.35
N PRO A 208 -3.56 8.66 -25.38
CA PRO A 208 -4.43 8.75 -26.56
C PRO A 208 -5.82 8.16 -26.22
N TYR A 209 -6.67 8.96 -25.57
CA TYR A 209 -7.99 8.49 -25.12
C TYR A 209 -8.85 8.02 -26.30
N ASN A 210 -8.71 8.64 -27.48
CA ASN A 210 -9.33 8.20 -28.73
C ASN A 210 -9.04 6.74 -29.08
N MET A 211 -7.77 6.31 -29.06
CA MET A 211 -7.39 4.95 -29.44
C MET A 211 -7.99 3.93 -28.48
N VAL A 212 -7.84 4.19 -27.18
CA VAL A 212 -8.37 3.32 -26.13
C VAL A 212 -9.88 3.22 -26.22
N ALA A 213 -10.58 4.36 -26.29
CA ALA A 213 -12.04 4.41 -26.37
C ALA A 213 -12.57 3.71 -27.63
N SER A 214 -11.81 3.69 -28.72
CA SER A 214 -12.18 2.94 -29.93
C SER A 214 -12.26 1.44 -29.68
N PHE A 215 -11.24 0.86 -29.04
CA PHE A 215 -11.22 -0.57 -28.72
C PHE A 215 -12.19 -0.95 -27.60
N VAL A 216 -12.26 -0.13 -26.56
CA VAL A 216 -13.18 -0.34 -25.43
C VAL A 216 -14.63 -0.21 -25.87
N GLY A 217 -14.96 0.79 -26.69
CA GLY A 217 -16.30 0.95 -27.26
C GLY A 217 -16.68 -0.21 -28.18
N LEU A 218 -15.76 -0.65 -29.05
CA LEU A 218 -15.97 -1.85 -29.87
C LEU A 218 -16.25 -3.09 -29.02
N ALA A 219 -15.43 -3.34 -27.99
CA ALA A 219 -15.63 -4.44 -27.05
C ALA A 219 -16.99 -4.35 -26.36
N GLY A 220 -17.40 -3.16 -25.92
CA GLY A 220 -18.72 -2.92 -25.34
C GLY A 220 -19.88 -3.26 -26.28
N SER A 221 -19.80 -2.86 -27.55
CA SER A 221 -20.82 -3.21 -28.55
C SER A 221 -20.89 -4.72 -28.86
N LEU A 222 -19.77 -5.43 -28.73
CA LEU A 222 -19.73 -6.89 -28.87
C LEU A 222 -20.34 -7.60 -27.64
N ILE A 223 -20.10 -7.07 -26.43
CA ILE A 223 -20.77 -7.56 -25.21
C ILE A 223 -22.28 -7.37 -25.34
N ASP A 224 -22.72 -6.19 -25.77
CA ASP A 224 -24.13 -5.90 -26.03
C ASP A 224 -24.74 -6.90 -27.03
N SER A 225 -24.08 -7.08 -28.19
CA SER A 225 -24.50 -8.03 -29.22
C SER A 225 -24.56 -9.48 -28.70
N LEU A 226 -23.61 -9.89 -27.87
CA LEU A 226 -23.59 -11.24 -27.28
C LEU A 226 -24.74 -11.44 -26.30
N LEU A 227 -24.96 -10.47 -25.41
CA LEU A 227 -26.08 -10.49 -24.46
C LEU A 227 -27.42 -10.46 -25.22
N GLY A 228 -27.53 -9.67 -26.27
CA GLY A 228 -28.72 -9.62 -27.11
C GLY A 228 -28.99 -10.92 -27.86
N ALA A 229 -27.97 -11.57 -28.40
CA ALA A 229 -28.12 -12.87 -29.09
C ALA A 229 -28.62 -14.00 -28.17
N VAL A 230 -28.32 -13.92 -26.87
CA VAL A 230 -28.62 -14.98 -25.89
C VAL A 230 -29.86 -14.66 -25.06
N LEU A 231 -30.00 -13.42 -24.59
CA LEU A 231 -30.96 -12.99 -23.57
C LEU A 231 -32.05 -12.04 -24.08
N GLN A 232 -32.08 -11.73 -25.38
CA GLN A 232 -33.19 -11.02 -26.03
C GLN A 232 -33.76 -11.84 -27.18
N ALA A 233 -35.06 -12.12 -27.13
CA ALA A 233 -35.71 -12.81 -28.23
C ALA A 233 -35.82 -11.91 -29.47
N SER A 234 -35.61 -12.49 -30.66
CA SER A 234 -35.89 -11.86 -31.95
C SER A 234 -36.75 -12.80 -32.78
N TYR A 235 -37.92 -12.36 -33.22
CA TYR A 235 -38.86 -13.12 -34.04
C TYR A 235 -38.94 -12.54 -35.45
N LEU A 236 -39.04 -13.39 -36.47
CA LEU A 236 -39.37 -13.00 -37.83
C LEU A 236 -40.88 -13.11 -38.04
N THR A 237 -41.50 -11.97 -38.32
CA THR A 237 -42.94 -11.86 -38.61
C THR A 237 -43.26 -12.30 -40.03
N LYS A 238 -44.56 -12.53 -40.32
CA LYS A 238 -45.06 -12.84 -41.67
C LYS A 238 -44.68 -11.80 -42.72
N ASP A 239 -44.60 -10.53 -42.32
CA ASP A 239 -44.23 -9.41 -43.18
C ASP A 239 -42.70 -9.28 -43.38
N HIS A 240 -41.92 -10.30 -43.01
CA HIS A 240 -40.46 -10.34 -43.05
C HIS A 240 -39.78 -9.24 -42.23
N LYS A 241 -40.42 -8.77 -41.16
CA LYS A 241 -39.85 -7.82 -40.18
C LYS A 241 -39.41 -8.53 -38.91
N VAL A 242 -38.43 -7.96 -38.23
CA VAL A 242 -37.97 -8.45 -36.92
C VAL A 242 -38.82 -7.81 -35.82
N ALA A 243 -39.30 -8.61 -34.87
CA ALA A 243 -40.07 -8.21 -33.71
C ALA A 243 -39.45 -8.74 -32.40
N LEU A 244 -39.67 -8.02 -31.29
CA LEU A 244 -39.11 -8.38 -29.98
C LEU A 244 -39.94 -9.44 -29.23
N ASN A 245 -41.23 -9.57 -29.55
CA ASN A 245 -42.15 -10.52 -28.92
C ASN A 245 -42.86 -11.35 -29.98
N LYS A 246 -43.30 -12.56 -29.61
CA LYS A 246 -44.20 -13.37 -30.44
C LYS A 246 -45.57 -12.69 -30.47
N THR A 247 -46.05 -12.32 -31.66
CA THR A 247 -47.33 -11.65 -31.86
C THR A 247 -48.36 -12.53 -32.57
N ASP A 248 -47.90 -13.46 -33.40
CA ASP A 248 -48.70 -14.46 -34.12
C ASP A 248 -48.06 -15.85 -33.96
N ASP A 249 -48.84 -16.92 -34.11
CA ASP A 249 -48.36 -18.29 -33.98
C ASP A 249 -47.37 -18.73 -35.06
N GLU A 250 -47.41 -18.06 -36.22
CA GLU A 250 -46.48 -18.28 -37.32
C GLU A 250 -45.15 -17.49 -37.19
N ASP A 251 -45.02 -16.62 -36.17
CA ASP A 251 -43.78 -15.88 -35.93
C ASP A 251 -42.64 -16.83 -35.58
N ARG A 252 -41.55 -16.78 -36.36
CA ARG A 252 -40.41 -17.70 -36.21
C ARG A 252 -39.33 -17.08 -35.35
N LEU A 253 -38.95 -17.76 -34.27
CA LEU A 253 -37.79 -17.37 -33.46
C LEU A 253 -36.49 -17.45 -34.29
N ILE A 254 -35.76 -16.34 -34.33
CA ILE A 254 -34.44 -16.21 -35.00
C ILE A 254 -33.32 -16.47 -33.99
N SER A 255 -33.36 -15.77 -32.85
CA SER A 255 -32.31 -15.81 -31.82
C SER A 255 -32.85 -15.47 -30.42
N GLY A 256 -32.10 -15.92 -29.41
CA GLY A 256 -32.23 -15.52 -28.02
C GLY A 256 -33.42 -16.09 -27.24
N THR A 257 -33.50 -15.67 -25.99
CA THR A 257 -34.57 -15.98 -25.03
C THR A 257 -35.12 -14.68 -24.46
N PRO A 258 -36.43 -14.56 -24.16
CA PRO A 258 -37.03 -13.29 -23.72
C PRO A 258 -36.78 -13.04 -22.21
N ILE A 259 -35.52 -12.98 -21.79
CA ILE A 259 -35.13 -12.81 -20.39
C ILE A 259 -34.92 -11.33 -20.06
N LEU A 260 -34.24 -10.59 -20.94
CA LEU A 260 -33.90 -9.18 -20.74
C LEU A 260 -34.53 -8.28 -21.81
N THR A 261 -34.83 -7.05 -21.40
CA THR A 261 -35.20 -5.96 -22.29
C THR A 261 -33.96 -5.27 -22.87
N ASN A 262 -34.13 -4.52 -23.96
CA ASN A 262 -33.04 -3.75 -24.58
C ASN A 262 -32.35 -2.79 -23.60
N ASN A 263 -33.14 -2.07 -22.80
CA ASN A 263 -32.58 -1.17 -21.78
C ASN A 263 -31.73 -1.91 -20.74
N GLN A 264 -32.10 -3.14 -20.35
CA GLN A 264 -31.33 -3.93 -19.38
C GLN A 264 -30.02 -4.44 -19.99
N VAL A 265 -30.03 -4.85 -21.26
CA VAL A 265 -28.81 -5.26 -21.97
C VAL A 265 -27.83 -4.09 -22.10
N ASN A 266 -28.30 -2.90 -22.53
CA ASN A 266 -27.46 -1.70 -22.61
C ASN A 266 -26.83 -1.34 -21.24
N VAL A 267 -27.58 -1.48 -20.14
CA VAL A 267 -27.05 -1.24 -18.79
C VAL A 267 -25.96 -2.26 -18.45
N LEU A 268 -26.17 -3.55 -18.70
CA LEU A 268 -25.16 -4.58 -18.42
C LEU A 268 -23.90 -4.40 -19.27
N ALA A 269 -24.05 -4.12 -20.57
CA ALA A 269 -22.94 -3.90 -21.48
C ALA A 269 -22.14 -2.64 -21.09
N SER A 270 -22.82 -1.54 -20.80
CA SER A 270 -22.17 -0.30 -20.39
C SER A 270 -21.49 -0.40 -19.02
N ILE A 271 -22.06 -1.10 -18.03
CA ILE A 271 -21.41 -1.37 -16.73
C ILE A 271 -20.17 -2.25 -16.94
N SER A 272 -20.28 -3.33 -17.71
CA SER A 272 -19.15 -4.22 -18.01
C SER A 272 -17.99 -3.46 -18.66
N THR A 273 -18.31 -2.58 -19.61
CA THR A 273 -17.33 -1.76 -20.33
C THR A 273 -16.72 -0.68 -19.44
N THR A 274 -17.51 -0.10 -18.53
CA THR A 274 -17.04 0.85 -17.50
C THR A 274 -16.00 0.20 -16.60
N ILE A 275 -16.28 -1.00 -16.10
CA ILE A 275 -15.37 -1.78 -15.25
C ILE A 275 -14.10 -2.14 -16.02
N LEU A 276 -14.24 -2.64 -17.25
CA LEU A 276 -13.09 -2.98 -18.10
C LEU A 276 -12.18 -1.76 -18.34
N SER A 277 -12.75 -0.60 -18.65
CA SER A 277 -11.97 0.62 -18.88
C SER A 277 -11.27 1.11 -17.61
N GLY A 278 -11.97 1.09 -16.47
CA GLY A 278 -11.38 1.40 -15.17
C GLY A 278 -10.24 0.45 -14.79
N PHE A 279 -10.40 -0.85 -15.05
CA PHE A 279 -9.37 -1.86 -14.82
C PHE A 279 -8.13 -1.63 -15.70
N ILE A 280 -8.31 -1.33 -16.99
CA ILE A 280 -7.19 -0.98 -17.88
C ILE A 280 -6.45 0.25 -17.35
N SER A 281 -7.17 1.28 -16.90
CA SER A 281 -6.57 2.47 -16.29
C SER A 281 -5.76 2.14 -15.04
N TYR A 282 -6.32 1.32 -14.15
CA TYR A 282 -5.64 0.87 -12.95
C TYR A 282 -4.37 0.06 -13.29
N PHE A 283 -4.47 -0.87 -14.23
CA PHE A 283 -3.32 -1.65 -14.66
C PHE A 283 -2.26 -0.76 -15.30
N LEU A 284 -2.61 0.20 -16.15
CA LEU A 284 -1.66 1.06 -16.85
C LEU A 284 -1.03 2.15 -15.98
N PHE A 285 -1.81 2.77 -15.09
CA PHE A 285 -1.41 3.98 -14.35
C PHE A 285 -1.50 3.82 -12.82
N GLY A 286 -2.32 2.90 -12.33
CA GLY A 286 -2.47 2.61 -10.90
C GLY A 286 -1.32 1.80 -10.32
N LEU A 287 -0.82 0.82 -11.08
CA LEU A 287 0.29 -0.06 -10.69
C LEU A 287 1.65 0.49 -11.15
N ASP A 288 2.64 0.42 -10.26
CA ASP A 288 4.04 0.71 -10.63
C ASP A 288 4.64 -0.40 -11.50
N LYS A 289 5.87 -0.18 -11.97
CA LYS A 289 6.57 -1.13 -12.86
C LYS A 289 6.82 -2.48 -12.19
N ARG A 290 7.09 -2.51 -10.88
CA ARG A 290 7.43 -3.71 -10.13
C ARG A 290 6.21 -4.59 -9.94
N HIS A 291 5.07 -4.02 -9.55
CA HIS A 291 3.80 -4.75 -9.44
C HIS A 291 3.36 -5.36 -10.78
N LYS A 292 3.48 -4.61 -11.87
CA LYS A 292 3.20 -5.12 -13.22
C LYS A 292 4.11 -6.28 -13.59
N ALA A 293 5.41 -6.15 -13.36
CA ALA A 293 6.38 -7.20 -13.64
C ALA A 293 6.07 -8.47 -12.83
N LEU A 294 5.73 -8.32 -11.55
CA LEU A 294 5.34 -9.42 -10.67
C LEU A 294 4.09 -10.16 -11.18
N ILE A 295 3.03 -9.43 -11.56
CA ILE A 295 1.79 -10.02 -12.10
C ILE A 295 2.05 -10.76 -13.41
N LEU A 296 2.84 -10.18 -14.32
CA LEU A 296 3.16 -10.79 -15.61
C LEU A 296 4.03 -12.04 -15.44
N GLN A 297 5.02 -12.01 -14.54
CA GLN A 297 5.85 -13.17 -14.21
C GLN A 297 5.02 -14.27 -13.53
N PHE A 298 4.10 -13.92 -12.62
CA PHE A 298 3.17 -14.85 -12.01
C PHE A 298 2.35 -15.58 -13.07
N ASN A 299 1.78 -14.85 -14.02
CA ASN A 299 1.02 -15.45 -15.12
C ASN A 299 1.88 -16.29 -16.06
N ALA A 300 3.13 -15.90 -16.32
CA ALA A 300 4.07 -16.70 -17.10
C ALA A 300 4.44 -18.03 -16.39
N LEU A 301 4.55 -18.01 -15.06
CA LEU A 301 4.93 -19.17 -14.25
C LEU A 301 3.77 -20.14 -14.03
N PHE A 302 2.58 -19.63 -13.72
CA PHE A 302 1.43 -20.45 -13.31
C PHE A 302 0.32 -20.53 -14.37
N GLY A 303 0.41 -19.79 -15.47
CA GLY A 303 -0.62 -19.76 -16.53
C GLY A 303 -1.91 -19.05 -16.13
N THR A 304 -1.90 -18.30 -15.04
CA THR A 304 -3.08 -17.61 -14.49
C THR A 304 -2.65 -16.35 -13.73
N PHE A 305 -3.53 -15.37 -13.59
CA PHE A 305 -3.26 -14.15 -12.83
C PHE A 305 -3.45 -14.38 -11.31
N PRO A 306 -2.69 -13.66 -10.46
CA PRO A 306 -2.89 -13.70 -9.01
C PRO A 306 -4.24 -13.08 -8.65
N ASP A 307 -4.84 -13.55 -7.56
CA ASP A 307 -6.11 -13.02 -7.04
C ASP A 307 -5.88 -11.72 -6.26
N PHE A 308 -4.72 -11.58 -5.60
CA PHE A 308 -4.30 -10.39 -4.86
C PHE A 308 -2.77 -10.34 -4.67
N ILE A 309 -2.25 -9.20 -4.20
CA ILE A 309 -0.85 -9.04 -3.79
C ILE A 309 -0.82 -8.61 -2.32
N ALA A 310 -0.14 -9.38 -1.48
CA ALA A 310 0.21 -8.93 -0.13
C ALA A 310 1.51 -8.14 -0.17
N ARG A 311 1.59 -7.05 0.59
CA ARG A 311 2.78 -6.22 0.77
C ARG A 311 3.08 -6.04 2.25
N ALA A 312 4.35 -6.13 2.64
CA ALA A 312 4.81 -5.65 3.94
C ALA A 312 6.15 -4.91 3.80
N PRO A 313 6.30 -3.70 4.37
CA PRO A 313 7.53 -2.94 4.28
C PRO A 313 8.62 -3.49 5.22
N GLY A 314 9.87 -3.20 4.89
CA GLY A 314 10.95 -3.24 5.87
C GLY A 314 10.82 -2.10 6.88
N ARG A 315 11.80 -1.99 7.79
CA ARG A 315 11.83 -0.90 8.77
C ARG A 315 13.22 -0.45 9.11
N VAL A 316 13.34 0.83 9.42
CA VAL A 316 14.56 1.43 9.96
C VAL A 316 14.25 2.01 11.34
N ASN A 317 15.15 1.78 12.29
CA ASN A 317 15.03 2.39 13.62
C ASN A 317 15.65 3.79 13.55
N ILE A 318 14.84 4.84 13.69
CA ILE A 318 15.36 6.20 13.56
C ILE A 318 16.13 6.59 14.82
N ILE A 319 15.63 6.21 16.00
CA ILE A 319 16.30 6.43 17.28
C ILE A 319 15.72 5.46 18.32
N GLY A 320 16.52 5.08 19.32
CA GLY A 320 16.12 4.07 20.32
C GLY A 320 16.78 2.71 20.12
N GLU A 321 18.10 2.64 19.96
CA GLU A 321 18.78 1.33 19.85
C GLU A 321 18.96 0.66 21.22
N HIS A 322 18.88 -0.67 21.26
CA HIS A 322 19.22 -1.47 22.45
C HIS A 322 18.44 -1.14 23.74
N ILE A 323 17.26 -0.53 23.61
CA ILE A 323 16.36 -0.21 24.72
C ILE A 323 15.01 -0.95 24.65
N ASP A 324 14.72 -1.63 23.55
CA ASP A 324 13.51 -2.42 23.32
C ASP A 324 13.40 -3.60 24.31
N TYR A 325 14.46 -4.39 24.47
CA TYR A 325 14.52 -5.45 25.49
C TYR A 325 14.66 -4.92 26.92
N CYS A 326 14.90 -3.62 27.09
CA CYS A 326 14.81 -2.94 28.38
C CYS A 326 13.38 -2.45 28.70
N GLY A 327 12.41 -2.73 27.82
CA GLY A 327 11.00 -2.35 27.95
C GLY A 327 10.72 -0.88 27.63
N LEU A 328 11.71 -0.13 27.16
CA LEU A 328 11.61 1.31 26.90
C LEU A 328 11.19 1.58 25.44
N PRO A 329 10.61 2.76 25.16
CA PRO A 329 10.05 3.03 23.86
C PRO A 329 11.11 3.22 22.78
N VAL A 330 10.78 2.82 21.56
CA VAL A 330 11.61 3.01 20.35
C VAL A 330 10.88 3.84 19.30
N PHE A 331 11.62 4.36 18.31
CA PHE A 331 11.08 5.25 17.29
C PHE A 331 11.41 4.81 15.84
N PRO A 332 10.91 3.65 15.37
CA PRO A 332 11.13 3.21 13.99
C PRO A 332 10.17 3.86 12.99
N MET A 333 10.51 3.73 11.71
CA MET A 333 9.58 3.96 10.61
C MET A 333 9.61 2.82 9.60
N ALA A 334 8.49 2.61 8.90
CA ALA A 334 8.47 1.76 7.72
C ALA A 334 9.29 2.43 6.59
N ILE A 335 10.06 1.63 5.84
CA ILE A 335 10.78 2.11 4.65
C ILE A 335 9.96 1.85 3.38
N GLU A 336 10.36 2.46 2.27
CA GLU A 336 9.72 2.25 0.96
C GLU A 336 10.06 0.88 0.37
N CYS A 337 11.22 0.30 0.73
CA CYS A 337 11.54 -1.08 0.40
C CYS A 337 10.61 -2.06 1.13
N ASP A 338 10.16 -3.09 0.42
CA ASP A 338 9.12 -4.00 0.86
C ASP A 338 9.26 -5.41 0.26
N CYS A 339 8.55 -6.32 0.90
CA CYS A 339 8.27 -7.66 0.40
C CYS A 339 6.87 -7.66 -0.24
N LEU A 340 6.78 -8.18 -1.46
CA LEU A 340 5.54 -8.41 -2.21
C LEU A 340 5.34 -9.92 -2.40
N ILE A 341 4.13 -10.41 -2.17
CA ILE A 341 3.73 -11.80 -2.45
C ILE A 341 2.46 -11.76 -3.28
N ALA A 342 2.58 -12.11 -4.56
CA ALA A 342 1.44 -12.34 -5.43
C ALA A 342 0.87 -13.74 -5.16
N VAL A 343 -0.44 -13.82 -4.93
CA VAL A 343 -1.10 -15.05 -4.48
C VAL A 343 -2.30 -15.40 -5.33
N LYS A 344 -2.43 -16.67 -5.68
CA LYS A 344 -3.70 -17.28 -6.10
C LYS A 344 -4.11 -18.36 -5.11
N ALA A 345 -5.33 -18.29 -4.60
CA ALA A 345 -5.86 -19.29 -3.67
C ALA A 345 -6.55 -20.44 -4.43
N SER A 346 -6.41 -21.66 -3.92
CA SER A 346 -7.01 -22.88 -4.46
C SER A 346 -7.97 -23.47 -3.44
N ASP A 347 -9.23 -23.67 -3.84
CA ASP A 347 -10.24 -24.35 -3.00
C ASP A 347 -10.15 -25.89 -3.10
N SER A 348 -9.37 -26.42 -4.05
CA SER A 348 -9.34 -27.86 -4.35
C SER A 348 -8.35 -28.68 -3.53
N ASP A 349 -7.35 -28.02 -2.95
CA ASP A 349 -6.23 -28.65 -2.26
C ASP A 349 -5.71 -27.75 -1.13
N SER A 350 -4.71 -28.23 -0.39
CA SER A 350 -4.00 -27.47 0.65
C SER A 350 -2.53 -27.24 0.32
N MET A 351 -2.18 -27.34 -0.96
CA MET A 351 -0.81 -27.31 -1.44
C MET A 351 -0.32 -25.87 -1.57
N VAL A 352 0.78 -25.54 -0.89
CA VAL A 352 1.46 -24.24 -1.06
C VAL A 352 2.67 -24.40 -1.98
N LYS A 353 2.67 -23.67 -3.10
CA LYS A 353 3.79 -23.56 -4.03
C LYS A 353 4.42 -22.18 -3.93
N LEU A 354 5.67 -22.13 -3.51
CA LEU A 354 6.38 -20.91 -3.21
C LEU A 354 7.56 -20.72 -4.17
N HIS A 355 7.52 -19.65 -4.94
CA HIS A 355 8.57 -19.23 -5.85
C HIS A 355 9.05 -17.83 -5.53
N ASN A 356 10.27 -17.51 -5.97
CA ASN A 356 10.86 -16.18 -5.86
C ASN A 356 11.22 -15.68 -7.27
N VAL A 357 11.04 -14.37 -7.54
CA VAL A 357 11.44 -13.76 -8.81
C VAL A 357 12.93 -13.96 -9.11
N ASN A 358 13.76 -14.06 -8.07
CA ASN A 358 15.17 -14.42 -8.17
C ASN A 358 15.40 -15.90 -7.80
N ASN A 359 14.83 -16.81 -8.61
CA ASN A 359 14.92 -18.26 -8.40
C ASN A 359 16.37 -18.80 -8.42
N LYS A 360 17.32 -18.07 -9.00
CA LYS A 360 18.75 -18.45 -8.96
C LYS A 360 19.35 -18.31 -7.56
N LYS A 361 18.90 -17.30 -6.80
CA LYS A 361 19.37 -17.02 -5.43
C LYS A 361 18.50 -17.72 -4.38
N TYR A 362 17.20 -17.81 -4.64
CA TYR A 362 16.22 -18.33 -3.71
C TYR A 362 15.46 -19.50 -4.36
N GLU A 363 15.84 -20.72 -4.00
CA GLU A 363 15.25 -21.95 -4.55
C GLU A 363 13.74 -22.04 -4.24
N SER A 364 12.98 -22.56 -5.20
CA SER A 364 11.54 -22.79 -5.06
C SER A 364 11.24 -23.90 -4.05
N CYS A 365 10.08 -23.82 -3.39
CA CYS A 365 9.67 -24.75 -2.34
C CYS A 365 8.19 -25.07 -2.43
N GLU A 366 7.81 -26.34 -2.24
CA GLU A 366 6.42 -26.75 -2.10
C GLU A 366 6.23 -27.44 -0.73
N PHE A 367 5.12 -27.18 -0.05
CA PHE A 367 4.76 -27.85 1.22
C PHE A 367 3.25 -27.88 1.45
N GLU A 368 2.76 -28.96 2.05
CA GLU A 368 1.34 -29.18 2.29
C GLU A 368 1.01 -29.05 3.78
N TYR A 369 -0.24 -28.67 4.09
CA TYR A 369 -0.74 -28.59 5.44
C TYR A 369 -0.86 -29.98 6.10
N SER A 370 -0.51 -30.07 7.38
CA SER A 370 -0.81 -31.23 8.23
C SER A 370 -1.56 -30.83 9.51
N PRO A 371 -2.63 -31.55 9.91
CA PRO A 371 -3.35 -31.27 11.15
C PRO A 371 -2.54 -31.48 12.44
N SER A 372 -1.50 -32.33 12.42
CA SER A 372 -0.67 -32.62 13.61
C SER A 372 0.40 -31.56 13.84
N ASP A 373 0.93 -31.01 12.76
CA ASP A 373 1.89 -29.90 12.75
C ASP A 373 1.70 -29.13 11.44
N VAL A 374 1.14 -27.92 11.53
CA VAL A 374 0.69 -27.11 10.38
C VAL A 374 1.69 -27.11 9.23
N VAL A 375 2.98 -26.98 9.55
CA VAL A 375 4.12 -27.17 8.64
C VAL A 375 5.40 -27.35 9.44
N GLU A 376 6.26 -28.27 9.00
CA GLU A 376 7.58 -28.46 9.60
C GLU A 376 8.53 -27.29 9.26
N ILE A 377 9.15 -26.73 10.30
CA ILE A 377 10.15 -25.66 10.23
C ILE A 377 11.48 -26.19 10.80
N ASN A 378 12.42 -26.52 9.92
CA ASN A 378 13.75 -26.99 10.32
C ASN A 378 14.67 -25.81 10.63
N THR A 379 14.92 -25.54 11.92
CA THR A 379 15.79 -24.45 12.39
C THR A 379 17.28 -24.70 12.20
N LYS A 380 17.69 -25.94 11.85
CA LYS A 380 19.08 -26.28 11.55
C LYS A 380 19.47 -25.95 10.11
N GLU A 381 18.49 -25.79 9.23
CA GLU A 381 18.69 -25.39 7.83
C GLU A 381 18.23 -23.95 7.64
N HIS A 382 19.17 -23.04 7.37
CA HIS A 382 18.87 -21.63 7.13
C HIS A 382 18.29 -21.38 5.72
N LYS A 383 17.08 -21.88 5.47
CA LYS A 383 16.33 -21.68 4.21
C LYS A 383 15.41 -20.46 4.30
N TRP A 384 15.37 -19.66 3.23
CA TRP A 384 14.52 -18.48 3.15
C TRP A 384 13.02 -18.82 3.27
N SER A 385 12.60 -19.98 2.75
CA SER A 385 11.21 -20.46 2.82
C SER A 385 10.73 -20.72 4.25
N ASN A 386 11.64 -20.91 5.22
CA ASN A 386 11.25 -21.06 6.63
C ASN A 386 10.56 -19.80 7.17
N TYR A 387 10.96 -18.59 6.73
CA TYR A 387 10.30 -17.35 7.13
C TYR A 387 8.86 -17.27 6.60
N PHE A 388 8.63 -17.71 5.37
CA PHE A 388 7.27 -17.83 4.83
C PHE A 388 6.45 -18.85 5.64
N LYS A 389 7.03 -20.02 5.93
CA LYS A 389 6.40 -21.07 6.73
C LYS A 389 6.02 -20.60 8.13
N CYS A 390 6.84 -19.76 8.77
CA CYS A 390 6.50 -19.13 10.05
C CYS A 390 5.21 -18.31 9.93
N GLY A 391 5.15 -17.40 8.95
CA GLY A 391 4.00 -16.55 8.75
C GLY A 391 2.74 -17.34 8.40
N TYR A 392 2.88 -18.39 7.58
CA TYR A 392 1.82 -19.35 7.27
C TYR A 392 1.34 -20.08 8.52
N LYS A 393 2.25 -20.68 9.29
CA LYS A 393 1.94 -21.45 10.50
C LYS A 393 1.17 -20.63 11.51
N GLY A 394 1.70 -19.45 11.88
CA GLY A 394 1.02 -18.60 12.85
C GLY A 394 -0.31 -18.04 12.33
N ALA A 395 -0.45 -17.80 11.02
CA ALA A 395 -1.74 -17.42 10.44
C ALA A 395 -2.79 -18.53 10.57
N ILE A 396 -2.46 -19.77 10.21
CA ILE A 396 -3.39 -20.90 10.30
C ILE A 396 -3.76 -21.19 11.76
N GLU A 397 -2.78 -21.15 12.68
CA GLU A 397 -3.01 -21.34 14.11
C GLU A 397 -3.89 -20.23 14.71
N ALA A 398 -3.66 -18.98 14.32
CA ALA A 398 -4.48 -17.84 14.76
C ALA A 398 -5.92 -17.90 14.22
N ILE A 399 -6.12 -18.42 13.01
CA ILE A 399 -7.46 -18.60 12.45
C ILE A 399 -8.22 -19.70 13.18
N GLY A 400 -7.56 -20.84 13.42
CA GLY A 400 -8.12 -22.03 14.07
C GLY A 400 -9.25 -22.71 13.29
N ASN A 401 -9.41 -24.02 13.49
CA ASN A 401 -10.54 -24.82 12.97
C ASN A 401 -10.87 -24.60 11.47
N ILE A 402 -9.85 -24.62 10.61
CA ILE A 402 -10.02 -24.54 9.14
C ILE A 402 -9.28 -25.68 8.43
N ASN A 403 -9.76 -26.01 7.23
CA ASN A 403 -8.96 -26.70 6.22
C ASN A 403 -8.31 -25.61 5.35
N PRO A 404 -7.00 -25.39 5.44
CA PRO A 404 -6.34 -24.32 4.71
C PRO A 404 -6.45 -24.51 3.20
N LYS A 405 -6.70 -23.41 2.50
CA LYS A 405 -6.65 -23.36 1.04
C LYS A 405 -5.23 -23.51 0.53
N GLY A 406 -5.07 -24.18 -0.61
CA GLY A 406 -3.85 -24.19 -1.38
C GLY A 406 -3.50 -22.79 -1.88
N MET A 407 -2.22 -22.53 -2.12
CA MET A 407 -1.72 -21.22 -2.51
C MET A 407 -0.61 -21.35 -3.56
N LEU A 408 -0.77 -20.63 -4.67
CA LEU A 408 0.34 -20.34 -5.59
C LEU A 408 0.92 -18.99 -5.21
N CYS A 409 2.20 -18.94 -4.85
CA CYS A 409 2.87 -17.76 -4.33
C CYS A 409 4.10 -17.42 -5.18
N LEU A 410 4.18 -16.17 -5.65
CA LEU A 410 5.40 -15.59 -6.21
C LEU A 410 5.83 -14.40 -5.36
N LEU A 411 7.05 -14.48 -4.81
CA LEU A 411 7.62 -13.47 -3.95
C LEU A 411 8.63 -12.59 -4.70
N ASP A 412 8.57 -11.28 -4.43
CA ASP A 412 9.53 -10.29 -4.86
C ASP A 412 9.87 -9.34 -3.71
N GLU A 413 11.14 -9.21 -3.36
CA GLU A 413 11.62 -8.39 -2.24
C GLU A 413 12.79 -7.52 -2.68
N ASN A 414 12.74 -6.23 -2.34
CA ASN A 414 13.82 -5.26 -2.60
C ASN A 414 14.43 -4.70 -1.32
N ILE A 415 14.17 -5.32 -0.16
CA ILE A 415 14.81 -4.99 1.11
C ILE A 415 16.19 -5.67 1.10
N PRO A 416 17.30 -4.92 1.30
CA PRO A 416 18.62 -5.53 1.37
C PRO A 416 18.70 -6.59 2.49
N PRO A 417 19.08 -7.84 2.19
CA PRO A 417 19.16 -8.89 3.19
C PRO A 417 20.34 -8.66 4.13
N GLY A 418 20.18 -8.92 5.43
CA GLY A 418 21.26 -8.78 6.42
C GLY A 418 21.57 -7.34 6.86
N ALA A 419 20.98 -6.33 6.21
CA ALA A 419 21.18 -4.90 6.45
C ALA A 419 20.57 -4.36 7.76
N GLY A 420 20.04 -5.22 8.64
CA GLY A 420 19.34 -4.76 9.84
C GLY A 420 18.00 -4.05 9.59
N LEU A 421 17.46 -4.12 8.36
CA LEU A 421 16.22 -3.47 7.92
C LEU A 421 14.95 -4.34 8.07
N SER A 422 15.04 -5.44 8.82
CA SER A 422 13.94 -6.40 9.05
C SER A 422 13.34 -7.03 7.79
N SER A 423 14.17 -7.38 6.81
CA SER A 423 13.75 -8.22 5.65
C SER A 423 13.04 -9.51 6.10
N SER A 424 13.56 -10.21 7.13
CA SER A 424 12.91 -11.42 7.67
C SER A 424 11.52 -11.15 8.25
N SER A 425 11.38 -10.11 9.07
CA SER A 425 10.10 -9.75 9.69
C SER A 425 9.09 -9.26 8.63
N ALA A 426 9.55 -8.53 7.61
CA ALA A 426 8.72 -8.12 6.48
C ALA A 426 8.16 -9.34 5.73
N LEU A 427 9.00 -10.33 5.44
CA LEU A 427 8.55 -11.59 4.82
C LEU A 427 7.55 -12.33 5.71
N VAL A 428 7.82 -12.49 7.02
CA VAL A 428 6.88 -13.15 7.94
C VAL A 428 5.54 -12.41 7.98
N CYS A 429 5.55 -11.07 8.12
CA CYS A 429 4.33 -10.25 8.10
C CYS A 429 3.56 -10.39 6.77
N CYS A 430 4.28 -10.36 5.65
CA CYS A 430 3.68 -10.49 4.32
C CYS A 430 3.06 -11.88 4.11
N ALA A 431 3.73 -12.93 4.58
CA ALA A 431 3.25 -14.31 4.52
C ALA A 431 2.03 -14.51 5.41
N THR A 432 2.05 -14.00 6.66
CA THR A 432 0.88 -14.03 7.55
C THR A 432 -0.32 -13.34 6.91
N LEU A 433 -0.12 -12.14 6.37
CA LEU A 433 -1.16 -11.37 5.69
C LEU A 433 -1.71 -12.10 4.45
N ALA A 434 -0.82 -12.65 3.64
CA ALA A 434 -1.18 -13.44 2.46
C ALA A 434 -2.01 -14.68 2.81
N THR A 435 -1.57 -15.46 3.80
CA THR A 435 -2.25 -16.69 4.24
C THR A 435 -3.61 -16.39 4.85
N MET A 436 -3.73 -15.33 5.67
CA MET A 436 -5.02 -14.93 6.23
C MET A 436 -6.01 -14.52 5.14
N ARG A 437 -5.55 -13.70 4.17
CA ARG A 437 -6.39 -13.25 3.06
C ARG A 437 -6.84 -14.40 2.16
N ALA A 438 -5.93 -15.33 1.82
CA ALA A 438 -6.25 -16.51 1.02
C ALA A 438 -7.36 -17.36 1.68
N ASN A 439 -7.33 -17.48 3.01
CA ASN A 439 -8.32 -18.22 3.78
C ASN A 439 -9.58 -17.40 4.16
N GLY A 440 -9.79 -16.24 3.52
CA GLY A 440 -11.02 -15.45 3.66
C GLY A 440 -11.14 -14.68 4.98
N LYS A 441 -10.05 -14.55 5.75
CA LYS A 441 -10.04 -13.82 7.01
C LYS A 441 -9.53 -12.40 6.80
N VAL A 442 -10.22 -11.44 7.40
CA VAL A 442 -9.82 -10.04 7.47
C VAL A 442 -9.60 -9.74 8.95
N LEU A 443 -8.36 -9.49 9.34
CA LEU A 443 -8.01 -9.17 10.72
C LEU A 443 -7.73 -7.68 10.87
N ALA A 444 -7.82 -7.20 12.11
CA ALA A 444 -7.32 -5.88 12.44
C ALA A 444 -5.78 -5.84 12.35
N ASP A 445 -5.23 -4.68 12.00
CA ASP A 445 -3.78 -4.47 11.86
C ASP A 445 -2.98 -4.94 13.09
N GLU A 446 -3.53 -4.72 14.29
CA GLU A 446 -2.93 -5.13 15.55
C GLU A 446 -2.80 -6.65 15.68
N GLU A 447 -3.79 -7.41 15.21
CA GLU A 447 -3.77 -8.88 15.24
C GLU A 447 -2.77 -9.46 14.25
N ILE A 448 -2.61 -8.83 13.08
CA ILE A 448 -1.60 -9.20 12.08
C ILE A 448 -0.21 -9.02 12.68
N VAL A 449 0.07 -7.87 13.31
CA VAL A 449 1.37 -7.60 13.95
C VAL A 449 1.64 -8.59 15.08
N LYS A 450 0.66 -8.80 15.98
CA LYS A 450 0.81 -9.75 17.09
C LYS A 450 1.09 -11.17 16.58
N THR A 451 0.36 -11.61 15.56
CA THR A 451 0.53 -12.94 14.98
C THR A 451 1.89 -13.07 14.31
N ALA A 452 2.31 -12.09 13.50
CA ALA A 452 3.61 -12.12 12.82
C ALA A 452 4.78 -12.11 13.81
N VAL A 453 4.71 -11.28 14.86
CA VAL A 453 5.74 -11.23 15.93
C VAL A 453 5.83 -12.55 16.69
N ALA A 454 4.69 -13.18 17.00
CA ALA A 454 4.69 -14.50 17.61
C ALA A 454 5.26 -15.58 16.66
N SER A 455 4.95 -15.47 15.37
CA SER A 455 5.34 -16.43 14.32
C SER A 455 6.84 -16.44 14.05
N GLU A 456 7.52 -15.29 14.08
CA GLU A 456 8.96 -15.21 13.79
C GLU A 456 9.80 -15.98 14.84
N ARG A 457 9.24 -16.22 16.03
CA ARG A 457 9.88 -17.05 17.07
C ARG A 457 10.06 -18.50 16.64
N TYR A 458 9.28 -19.00 15.68
CA TYR A 458 9.43 -20.37 15.17
C TYR A 458 10.77 -20.62 14.46
N VAL A 459 11.42 -19.59 13.93
CA VAL A 459 12.79 -19.65 13.38
C VAL A 459 13.86 -19.21 14.39
N GLY A 460 13.49 -18.97 15.64
CA GLY A 460 14.41 -18.57 16.72
C GLY A 460 14.80 -17.10 16.71
N VAL A 461 14.08 -16.24 15.97
CA VAL A 461 14.36 -14.80 15.88
C VAL A 461 13.26 -14.02 16.61
N ASN A 462 13.65 -13.02 17.40
CA ASN A 462 12.73 -12.06 18.00
C ASN A 462 12.71 -10.79 17.14
N GLY A 463 11.84 -10.74 16.13
CA GLY A 463 11.63 -9.52 15.33
C GLY A 463 10.38 -8.73 15.77
N GLY A 464 10.12 -7.64 15.05
CA GLY A 464 9.00 -6.74 15.29
C GLY A 464 8.21 -6.50 13.99
N GLY A 465 6.89 -6.35 14.09
CA GLY A 465 6.02 -5.96 12.96
C GLY A 465 5.65 -4.48 13.04
N ILE A 466 5.54 -3.80 11.89
CA ILE A 466 5.23 -2.37 11.80
C ILE A 466 4.02 -2.14 10.89
N MET A 467 3.03 -1.42 11.43
CA MET A 467 1.89 -0.87 10.71
C MET A 467 1.94 0.65 10.85
N ALA A 468 2.39 1.35 9.82
CA ALA A 468 2.56 2.80 9.82
C ALA A 468 1.79 3.47 8.69
N LYS A 469 1.21 4.65 8.91
CA LYS A 469 0.78 5.51 7.82
C LYS A 469 1.97 6.12 7.08
N GLN A 470 1.78 6.34 5.78
CA GLN A 470 2.77 7.05 4.97
C GLN A 470 3.07 8.43 5.57
N GLY A 471 4.36 8.78 5.67
CA GLY A 471 4.82 10.04 6.27
C GLY A 471 4.91 10.04 7.80
N ALA A 472 4.60 8.93 8.48
CA ALA A 472 4.71 8.80 9.93
C ALA A 472 5.86 7.88 10.37
N ALA A 473 6.48 8.20 11.50
CA ALA A 473 7.20 7.25 12.33
C ALA A 473 6.29 6.76 13.46
N LEU A 474 6.74 5.71 14.15
CA LEU A 474 5.98 5.09 15.24
C LEU A 474 6.73 5.24 16.55
N PHE A 475 6.09 5.84 17.55
CA PHE A 475 6.51 5.71 18.94
C PHE A 475 5.93 4.42 19.50
N ILE A 476 6.77 3.42 19.73
CA ILE A 476 6.34 2.08 20.15
C ILE A 476 6.70 1.87 21.61
N GLU A 477 5.70 1.65 22.47
CA GLU A 477 5.85 1.24 23.86
C GLU A 477 5.54 -0.25 24.01
N PHE A 478 6.35 -0.99 24.75
CA PHE A 478 6.19 -2.44 24.90
C PHE A 478 5.48 -2.84 26.21
N GLN A 479 5.69 -2.07 27.29
CA GLN A 479 5.21 -2.37 28.64
C GLN A 479 4.35 -1.21 29.18
N PRO A 480 3.26 -1.48 29.91
CA PRO A 480 2.75 -2.80 30.33
C PRO A 480 1.99 -3.56 29.22
N ARG A 481 1.68 -2.88 28.11
CA ARG A 481 1.10 -3.47 26.90
C ARG A 481 1.70 -2.79 25.68
N LEU A 482 1.70 -3.47 24.54
CA LEU A 482 2.11 -2.88 23.27
C LEU A 482 1.20 -1.68 22.94
N GLN A 483 1.77 -0.49 22.84
CA GLN A 483 1.09 0.71 22.36
C GLN A 483 1.91 1.34 21.24
N VAL A 484 1.21 1.80 20.22
CA VAL A 484 1.82 2.41 19.04
C VAL A 484 1.17 3.78 18.85
N VAL A 485 1.99 4.83 18.86
CA VAL A 485 1.53 6.19 18.58
C VAL A 485 2.20 6.67 17.30
N GLU A 486 1.37 6.94 16.29
CA GLU A 486 1.82 7.53 15.03
C GLU A 486 2.29 8.98 15.26
N THR A 487 3.48 9.31 14.77
CA THR A 487 4.04 10.66 14.85
C THR A 487 4.45 11.11 13.46
N LEU A 488 3.83 12.17 12.95
CA LEU A 488 4.15 12.74 11.65
C LEU A 488 5.48 13.51 11.71
N PHE A 489 6.33 13.31 10.71
CA PHE A 489 7.51 14.14 10.57
C PHE A 489 7.16 15.58 10.20
N PRO A 490 8.01 16.56 10.58
CA PRO A 490 7.88 17.93 10.14
C PRO A 490 7.79 18.06 8.62
N LYS A 491 6.74 18.73 8.12
CA LYS A 491 6.60 19.07 6.70
C LYS A 491 7.40 20.33 6.39
N THR A 492 8.59 20.16 5.80
CA THR A 492 9.49 21.25 5.42
C THR A 492 9.57 21.44 3.90
N SER A 493 10.13 22.58 3.48
CA SER A 493 10.49 22.86 2.08
C SER A 493 11.92 23.41 2.06
N PRO A 494 12.92 22.68 1.53
CA PRO A 494 12.81 21.34 0.94
C PRO A 494 12.35 20.27 1.96
N GLY A 495 11.72 19.21 1.46
CA GLY A 495 11.28 18.08 2.28
C GLY A 495 12.46 17.29 2.85
N ILE A 496 12.16 16.31 3.71
CA ILE A 496 13.16 15.44 4.31
C ILE A 496 13.19 14.06 3.66
N CYS A 497 14.36 13.44 3.69
CA CYS A 497 14.57 12.05 3.30
C CYS A 497 15.54 11.38 4.27
N PHE A 498 15.37 10.08 4.45
CA PHE A 498 16.35 9.25 5.14
C PHE A 498 17.14 8.46 4.10
N ILE A 499 18.46 8.46 4.24
CA ILE A 499 19.33 7.61 3.43
C ILE A 499 19.82 6.47 4.29
N VAL A 500 19.65 5.25 3.83
CA VAL A 500 20.18 4.04 4.47
C VAL A 500 21.41 3.61 3.71
N ALA A 501 22.51 3.38 4.43
CA ALA A 501 23.77 2.94 3.86
C ALA A 501 24.33 1.73 4.63
N ASP A 502 24.53 0.61 3.93
CA ASP A 502 25.16 -0.61 4.44
C ASP A 502 26.67 -0.42 4.54
N THR A 503 27.24 -0.76 5.70
CA THR A 503 28.68 -0.74 5.94
C THR A 503 29.43 -1.83 5.20
N MET A 504 28.72 -2.81 4.63
CA MET A 504 29.25 -4.05 4.05
C MET A 504 29.92 -4.98 5.09
N VAL A 505 29.78 -4.67 6.39
CA VAL A 505 30.25 -5.50 7.49
C VAL A 505 29.09 -6.34 8.00
N VAL A 506 29.23 -7.66 7.86
CA VAL A 506 28.24 -8.61 8.35
C VAL A 506 28.32 -8.70 9.87
N SER A 507 27.26 -8.25 10.56
CA SER A 507 27.07 -8.49 11.98
C SER A 507 26.58 -9.94 12.19
N ASP A 508 27.52 -10.89 12.31
CA ASP A 508 27.20 -12.28 12.63
C ASP A 508 26.76 -12.41 14.10
N LYS A 509 25.47 -12.19 14.31
CA LYS A 509 24.83 -12.18 15.63
C LYS A 509 24.94 -13.51 16.35
N ALA A 510 25.04 -14.64 15.64
CA ALA A 510 25.10 -15.95 16.29
C ALA A 510 26.49 -16.21 16.85
N VAL A 511 27.54 -15.84 16.11
CA VAL A 511 28.94 -16.07 16.52
C VAL A 511 29.40 -15.04 17.55
N THR A 512 29.05 -13.77 17.35
CA THR A 512 29.50 -12.67 18.22
C THR A 512 28.61 -12.44 19.44
N ALA A 513 27.42 -13.04 19.46
CA ALA A 513 26.45 -12.92 20.54
C ALA A 513 27.06 -12.96 21.96
N PRO A 514 27.93 -13.93 22.32
CA PRO A 514 28.43 -14.07 23.67
C PRO A 514 29.25 -12.88 24.21
N PHE A 515 29.84 -12.07 23.32
CA PHE A 515 30.66 -10.93 23.70
C PHE A 515 30.15 -9.58 23.12
N CYS A 516 29.09 -9.63 22.31
CA CYS A 516 28.37 -8.46 21.79
C CYS A 516 26.93 -8.45 22.33
N TYR A 517 25.95 -8.91 21.54
CA TYR A 517 24.53 -8.74 21.83
C TYR A 517 24.06 -9.37 23.17
N ASN A 518 24.37 -10.65 23.42
CA ASN A 518 23.93 -11.32 24.65
C ASN A 518 24.60 -10.73 25.89
N LEU A 519 25.86 -10.31 25.77
CA LEU A 519 26.55 -9.61 26.84
C LEU A 519 25.79 -8.33 27.23
N ARG A 520 25.37 -7.51 26.26
CA ARG A 520 24.57 -6.29 26.52
C ARG A 520 23.23 -6.59 27.18
N VAL A 521 22.55 -7.64 26.74
CA VAL A 521 21.29 -8.08 27.37
C VAL A 521 21.52 -8.49 28.83
N VAL A 522 22.61 -9.20 29.12
CA VAL A 522 22.94 -9.58 30.49
C VAL A 522 23.34 -8.38 31.35
N GLU A 523 24.19 -7.48 30.84
CA GLU A 523 24.58 -6.25 31.53
C GLU A 523 23.35 -5.41 31.92
N THR A 524 22.39 -5.26 31.01
CA THR A 524 21.16 -4.50 31.27
C THR A 524 20.22 -5.18 32.26
N ARG A 525 20.09 -6.52 32.21
CA ARG A 525 19.30 -7.29 33.19
C ARG A 525 19.87 -7.21 34.60
N VAL A 526 21.19 -7.40 34.75
CA VAL A 526 21.84 -7.27 36.06
C VAL A 526 21.74 -5.84 36.57
N GLY A 527 21.99 -4.85 35.70
CA GLY A 527 21.87 -3.45 36.06
C GLY A 527 20.46 -3.09 36.55
N ALA A 528 19.39 -3.63 35.94
CA ALA A 528 18.02 -3.44 36.43
C ALA A 528 17.83 -4.03 37.84
N LEU A 529 18.38 -5.21 38.15
CA LEU A 529 18.30 -5.80 39.49
C LEU A 529 19.01 -4.94 40.54
N ILE A 530 20.23 -4.47 40.24
CA ILE A 530 21.02 -3.64 41.16
C ILE A 530 20.33 -2.29 41.38
N LEU A 531 19.85 -1.66 40.31
CA LEU A 531 19.11 -0.40 40.39
C LEU A 531 17.83 -0.55 41.23
N ALA A 532 17.08 -1.63 41.04
CA ALA A 532 15.88 -1.90 41.84
C ALA A 532 16.21 -2.02 43.34
N LYS A 533 17.36 -2.62 43.67
CA LYS A 533 17.82 -2.76 45.06
C LYS A 533 18.26 -1.42 45.65
N HIS A 534 19.03 -0.65 44.88
CA HIS A 534 19.45 0.70 45.27
C HIS A 534 18.24 1.61 45.54
N LEU A 535 17.23 1.56 44.68
CA LEU A 535 15.99 2.34 44.80
C LEU A 535 14.99 1.79 45.83
N GLY A 536 15.30 0.69 46.52
CA GLY A 536 14.43 0.10 47.54
C GLY A 536 13.15 -0.57 47.00
N VAL A 537 13.07 -0.85 45.69
CA VAL A 537 11.89 -1.47 45.04
C VAL A 537 12.10 -2.94 44.66
N TYR A 538 13.27 -3.51 44.92
CA TYR A 538 13.61 -4.88 44.56
C TYR A 538 12.61 -5.92 45.09
N ASP A 539 12.16 -5.78 46.33
CA ASP A 539 11.21 -6.70 46.97
C ASP A 539 9.74 -6.41 46.62
N HIS A 540 9.47 -5.34 45.88
CA HIS A 540 8.11 -5.02 45.45
C HIS A 540 7.56 -6.15 44.54
N PRO A 541 6.28 -6.58 44.70
CA PRO A 541 5.73 -7.70 43.95
C PRO A 541 5.89 -7.58 42.42
N ALA A 542 5.79 -6.37 41.88
CA ALA A 542 5.97 -6.10 40.45
C ALA A 542 7.42 -6.37 39.97
N CYS A 543 8.42 -6.02 40.78
CA CYS A 543 9.83 -6.29 40.46
C CYS A 543 10.19 -7.75 40.72
N ARG A 544 9.76 -8.31 41.86
CA ARG A 544 10.05 -9.68 42.27
C ARG A 544 9.44 -10.74 41.33
N GLY A 545 8.23 -10.47 40.82
CA GLY A 545 7.51 -11.35 39.91
C GLY A 545 7.88 -11.22 38.43
N ALA A 546 8.71 -10.25 38.04
CA ALA A 546 9.12 -10.04 36.66
C ALA A 546 10.18 -11.07 36.22
N ASP A 547 10.00 -11.65 35.03
CA ASP A 547 10.95 -12.57 34.40
C ASP A 547 11.09 -12.29 32.89
N PRO A 548 12.16 -11.61 32.44
CA PRO A 548 13.17 -10.91 33.25
C PRO A 548 12.67 -9.54 33.75
N LEU A 549 13.28 -9.03 34.83
CA LEU A 549 13.13 -7.64 35.24
C LEU A 549 13.85 -6.70 34.25
N THR A 550 13.21 -5.59 33.90
CA THR A 550 13.70 -4.60 32.92
C THR A 550 13.87 -3.22 33.56
N TYR A 551 14.71 -2.36 32.97
CA TYR A 551 14.86 -0.96 33.42
C TYR A 551 13.53 -0.18 33.42
N LYS A 552 12.65 -0.45 32.44
CA LYS A 552 11.29 0.11 32.43
C LYS A 552 10.48 -0.37 33.63
N GLY A 553 10.50 -1.66 33.94
CA GLY A 553 9.77 -2.22 35.07
C GLY A 553 10.23 -1.65 36.42
N VAL A 554 11.54 -1.43 36.57
CA VAL A 554 12.11 -0.75 37.75
C VAL A 554 11.64 0.70 37.84
N MET A 555 11.74 1.45 36.73
CA MET A 555 11.30 2.84 36.67
C MET A 555 9.81 2.98 36.99
N ASP A 556 8.95 2.15 36.40
CA ASP A 556 7.51 2.17 36.67
C ASP A 556 7.24 1.89 38.15
N THR A 557 7.84 0.84 38.70
CA THR A 557 7.66 0.47 40.11
C THR A 557 8.13 1.58 41.04
N TYR A 558 9.28 2.20 40.77
CA TYR A 558 9.80 3.32 41.54
C TYR A 558 8.82 4.48 41.58
N PHE A 559 8.29 4.89 40.43
CA PHE A 559 7.35 6.00 40.37
C PHE A 559 5.94 5.67 40.85
N ASP A 560 5.54 4.40 40.83
CA ASP A 560 4.28 3.96 41.44
C ASP A 560 4.35 3.98 42.98
N VAL A 561 5.54 3.73 43.56
CA VAL A 561 5.75 3.71 45.02
C VAL A 561 6.08 5.10 45.57
N TYR A 562 6.97 5.84 44.91
CA TYR A 562 7.56 7.08 45.42
C TYR A 562 7.18 8.34 44.63
N GLY A 563 6.58 8.19 43.44
CA GLY A 563 6.27 9.32 42.57
C GLY A 563 5.06 10.13 43.03
N ASP A 564 5.16 11.47 42.94
CA ASP A 564 4.01 12.38 43.03
C ASP A 564 3.77 13.06 41.67
N PHE A 565 2.84 12.48 40.89
CA PHE A 565 2.43 12.99 39.58
C PHE A 565 0.92 13.22 39.47
N SER A 566 0.24 13.37 40.62
CA SER A 566 -1.22 13.51 40.73
C SER A 566 -1.81 14.71 39.98
N LYS A 567 -0.98 15.67 39.55
CA LYS A 567 -1.39 16.91 38.83
C LYS A 567 -1.03 16.93 37.34
N ASP A 568 -0.31 15.93 36.84
CA ASP A 568 0.33 15.96 35.51
C ASP A 568 -0.45 15.19 34.41
N GLU A 569 -1.68 14.74 34.69
CA GLU A 569 -2.48 13.80 33.87
C GLU A 569 -2.67 14.15 32.38
N LYS A 570 -2.42 15.40 31.96
CA LYS A 570 -2.68 15.84 30.57
C LYS A 570 -1.46 15.85 29.64
N ASN A 571 -0.22 15.73 30.13
CA ASN A 571 0.98 15.81 29.29
C ASN A 571 1.87 14.56 29.38
N THR A 572 1.59 13.57 28.53
CA THR A 572 2.31 12.29 28.51
C THR A 572 3.80 12.43 28.18
N VAL A 573 4.18 13.26 27.21
CA VAL A 573 5.58 13.47 26.81
C VAL A 573 6.39 14.18 27.91
N GLY A 574 5.82 15.21 28.52
CA GLY A 574 6.47 15.93 29.63
C GLY A 574 6.75 15.04 30.85
N LEU A 575 5.78 14.18 31.19
CA LEU A 575 5.93 13.21 32.28
C LEU A 575 7.06 12.22 32.01
N TRP A 576 7.14 11.68 30.79
CA TRP A 576 8.23 10.79 30.37
C TRP A 576 9.61 11.44 30.54
N ILE A 577 9.77 12.69 30.10
CA ILE A 577 11.04 13.41 30.24
C ILE A 577 11.44 13.59 31.70
N LYS A 578 10.48 13.93 32.58
CA LYS A 578 10.73 14.09 34.01
C LYS A 578 11.19 12.78 34.65
N LYS A 579 10.44 11.69 34.42
CA LYS A 579 10.78 10.35 34.91
C LYS A 579 12.17 9.91 34.47
N LEU A 580 12.50 10.06 33.18
CA LEU A 580 13.79 9.63 32.64
C LEU A 580 14.96 10.44 33.21
N LYS A 581 14.81 11.76 33.40
CA LYS A 581 15.86 12.58 34.01
C LYS A 581 16.18 12.15 35.45
N GLU A 582 15.16 11.88 36.23
CA GLU A 582 15.33 11.42 37.62
C GLU A 582 15.99 10.03 37.68
N MET A 583 15.63 9.12 36.75
CA MET A 583 16.35 7.84 36.64
C MET A 583 17.82 8.01 36.19
N ILE A 584 18.13 8.99 35.33
CA ILE A 584 19.50 9.30 34.90
C ILE A 584 20.34 9.80 36.07
N GLU A 585 19.76 10.57 36.99
CA GLU A 585 20.44 10.98 38.23
C GLU A 585 20.65 9.78 39.15
N ALA A 586 19.62 8.95 39.35
CA ALA A 586 19.69 7.80 40.24
C ALA A 586 20.69 6.71 39.81
N ILE A 587 20.95 6.54 38.51
CA ILE A 587 21.89 5.50 38.04
C ILE A 587 23.35 5.85 38.35
N GLU A 588 23.69 7.13 38.53
CA GLU A 588 25.05 7.54 38.86
C GLU A 588 25.42 7.03 40.27
N ASP A 589 24.51 7.19 41.22
CA ASP A 589 24.67 6.72 42.59
C ASP A 589 24.51 5.20 42.71
N ALA A 590 23.71 4.57 41.85
CA ALA A 590 23.48 3.12 41.90
C ALA A 590 24.69 2.28 41.47
N PHE A 591 25.62 2.85 40.68
CA PHE A 591 26.75 2.11 40.10
C PHE A 591 28.13 2.73 40.40
N ASP A 592 28.22 3.56 41.45
CA ASP A 592 29.44 4.27 41.84
C ASP A 592 30.55 3.34 42.39
N GLN A 593 30.17 2.19 42.92
CA GLN A 593 31.05 1.29 43.66
C GLN A 593 32.20 0.69 42.82
N PHE A 594 31.97 0.43 41.53
CA PHE A 594 32.93 -0.24 40.65
C PHE A 594 33.02 0.48 39.28
N PRO A 595 33.75 1.62 39.20
CA PRO A 595 33.77 2.46 38.00
C PRO A 595 34.40 1.79 36.78
N GLU A 596 35.31 0.83 36.98
CA GLU A 596 35.94 0.04 35.92
C GLU A 596 35.05 -1.13 35.42
N GLY A 597 33.79 -1.20 35.87
CA GLY A 597 32.86 -2.31 35.63
C GLY A 597 32.93 -3.37 36.73
N TYR A 598 32.07 -4.38 36.67
CA TYR A 598 31.85 -5.35 37.76
C TYR A 598 32.30 -6.76 37.37
N THR A 599 32.88 -7.54 38.27
CA THR A 599 33.00 -9.00 38.10
C THR A 599 31.68 -9.70 38.45
N LEU A 600 31.57 -10.99 38.12
CA LEU A 600 30.38 -11.76 38.47
C LEU A 600 30.18 -11.84 40.01
N GLU A 601 31.28 -11.94 40.76
CA GLU A 601 31.28 -11.95 42.23
C GLU A 601 30.84 -10.62 42.80
N GLU A 602 31.34 -9.50 42.25
CA GLU A 602 30.95 -8.14 42.66
C GLU A 602 29.45 -7.91 42.40
N MET A 603 28.95 -8.27 41.21
CA MET A 603 27.51 -8.16 40.89
C MET A 603 26.64 -9.01 41.82
N ALA A 604 27.07 -10.24 42.12
CA ALA A 604 26.34 -11.13 43.02
C ALA A 604 26.34 -10.60 44.46
N GLY A 605 27.47 -10.04 44.90
CA GLY A 605 27.62 -9.36 46.18
C GLY A 605 26.67 -8.17 46.32
N CYS A 606 26.55 -7.32 45.30
CA CYS A 606 25.58 -6.21 45.31
C CYS A 606 24.14 -6.69 45.53
N LEU A 607 23.79 -7.91 45.11
CA LEU A 607 22.45 -8.48 45.20
C LEU A 607 22.23 -9.40 46.40
N ASP A 608 23.22 -9.57 47.28
CA ASP A 608 23.21 -10.57 48.37
C ASP A 608 22.95 -12.01 47.86
N MET A 609 23.54 -12.36 46.72
CA MET A 609 23.39 -13.67 46.09
C MET A 609 24.76 -14.32 45.82
N THR A 610 24.76 -15.63 45.59
CA THR A 610 25.93 -16.32 45.04
C THR A 610 26.01 -16.12 43.51
N PRO A 611 27.21 -16.19 42.90
CA PRO A 611 27.38 -16.15 41.45
C PRO A 611 26.50 -17.18 40.69
N ALA A 612 26.32 -18.37 41.27
CA ALA A 612 25.46 -19.41 40.70
C ALA A 612 23.97 -19.01 40.68
N GLN A 613 23.48 -18.43 41.78
CA GLN A 613 22.10 -17.91 41.83
C GLN A 613 21.89 -16.76 40.86
N LEU A 614 22.87 -15.85 40.75
CA LEU A 614 22.81 -14.75 39.79
C LEU A 614 22.74 -15.27 38.35
N LYS A 615 23.57 -16.26 37.98
CA LYS A 615 23.55 -16.90 36.65
C LYS A 615 22.17 -17.47 36.30
N ILE A 616 21.50 -18.12 37.26
CA ILE A 616 20.14 -18.63 37.08
C ILE A 616 19.16 -17.46 36.86
N LYS A 617 19.23 -16.42 37.71
CA LYS A 617 18.34 -15.25 37.68
C LYS A 617 18.39 -14.49 36.35
N ILE A 618 19.58 -14.41 35.73
CA ILE A 618 19.75 -13.72 34.43
C ILE A 618 19.59 -14.63 33.21
N SER A 619 19.26 -15.92 33.44
CA SER A 619 19.21 -16.96 32.41
C SER A 619 20.52 -17.11 31.63
N ALA A 620 21.67 -17.06 32.30
CA ALA A 620 22.99 -17.17 31.67
C ALA A 620 23.18 -18.51 30.92
N ASP A 621 22.50 -19.58 31.34
CA ASP A 621 22.57 -20.88 30.66
C ASP A 621 21.90 -20.86 29.28
N ARG A 622 20.95 -19.95 29.06
CA ARG A 622 20.30 -19.73 27.74
C ARG A 622 21.07 -18.75 26.86
N PHE A 623 21.92 -17.92 27.46
CA PHE A 623 22.67 -16.87 26.78
C PHE A 623 24.13 -16.95 27.26
N PRO A 624 24.99 -17.76 26.60
CA PRO A 624 26.39 -17.83 26.99
C PRO A 624 27.01 -16.44 26.86
N VAL A 625 27.69 -15.98 27.90
CA VAL A 625 28.38 -14.69 27.94
C VAL A 625 29.86 -14.90 28.22
N LYS A 626 30.71 -14.11 27.55
CA LYS A 626 32.16 -14.09 27.75
C LYS A 626 32.61 -12.67 28.05
N ALA A 627 32.76 -12.35 29.34
CA ALA A 627 33.32 -11.10 29.82
C ALA A 627 33.95 -11.31 31.21
N GLU A 628 35.06 -10.63 31.46
CA GLU A 628 35.68 -10.58 32.80
C GLU A 628 35.07 -9.47 33.66
N ARG A 629 34.76 -8.32 33.04
CA ARG A 629 34.06 -7.19 33.67
C ARG A 629 32.84 -6.75 32.86
N PHE A 630 31.78 -6.38 33.57
CA PHE A 630 30.49 -5.96 33.05
C PHE A 630 30.31 -4.45 33.27
N GLN A 631 30.06 -3.69 32.20
CA GLN A 631 30.07 -2.21 32.20
C GLN A 631 28.69 -1.62 32.56
N LEU A 632 28.16 -1.99 33.73
CA LEU A 632 26.77 -1.73 34.11
C LEU A 632 26.38 -0.24 34.03
N LEU A 633 27.21 0.66 34.59
CA LEU A 633 26.95 2.11 34.56
C LEU A 633 26.88 2.65 33.13
N LYS A 634 27.82 2.27 32.25
CA LYS A 634 27.80 2.71 30.85
C LYS A 634 26.53 2.24 30.15
N ARG A 635 26.10 0.99 30.39
CA ARG A 635 24.87 0.45 29.78
C ARG A 635 23.63 1.14 30.32
N ALA A 636 23.55 1.40 31.62
CA ALA A 636 22.44 2.14 32.24
C ALA A 636 22.35 3.58 31.70
N ARG A 637 23.49 4.28 31.62
CA ARG A 637 23.59 5.63 31.04
C ARG A 637 23.09 5.65 29.60
N HIS A 638 23.54 4.71 28.78
CA HIS A 638 23.05 4.59 27.42
C HIS A 638 21.53 4.38 27.39
N VAL A 639 21.01 3.40 28.14
CA VAL A 639 19.60 2.99 28.08
C VAL A 639 18.66 4.15 28.43
N TYR A 640 18.87 4.84 29.56
CA TYR A 640 17.98 5.93 29.96
C TYR A 640 18.17 7.20 29.11
N ASN A 641 19.40 7.54 28.71
CA ASN A 641 19.61 8.69 27.82
C ASN A 641 19.06 8.44 26.41
N GLU A 642 19.13 7.21 25.91
CA GLU A 642 18.58 6.85 24.61
C GLU A 642 17.05 6.91 24.63
N ALA A 643 16.41 6.39 25.68
CA ALA A 643 14.97 6.55 25.87
C ALA A 643 14.57 8.04 25.98
N LEU A 644 15.38 8.86 26.64
CA LEU A 644 15.15 10.30 26.72
C LEU A 644 15.25 10.96 25.33
N ARG A 645 16.21 10.55 24.51
CA ARG A 645 16.32 11.03 23.12
C ARG A 645 15.11 10.62 22.28
N VAL A 646 14.60 9.39 22.41
CA VAL A 646 13.36 8.95 21.75
C VAL A 646 12.17 9.85 22.10
N VAL A 647 11.97 10.12 23.39
CA VAL A 647 10.86 10.96 23.85
C VAL A 647 11.03 12.41 23.40
N ARG A 648 12.26 12.95 23.41
CA ARG A 648 12.57 14.29 22.88
C ARG A 648 12.37 14.38 21.38
N PHE A 649 12.75 13.34 20.63
CA PHE A 649 12.56 13.29 19.18
C PHE A 649 11.06 13.41 18.85
N ARG A 650 10.22 12.64 19.56
CA ARG A 650 8.76 12.79 19.47
C ARG A 650 8.29 14.19 19.86
N GLN A 651 8.81 14.76 20.96
CA GLN A 651 8.46 16.10 21.41
C GLN A 651 8.70 17.15 20.33
N VAL A 652 9.84 17.08 19.63
CA VAL A 652 10.20 18.00 18.54
C VAL A 652 9.23 17.86 17.36
N CYS A 653 8.91 16.63 16.95
CA CYS A 653 7.91 16.38 15.91
C CYS A 653 6.50 16.90 16.29
N ASP A 654 6.06 16.61 17.52
CA ASP A 654 4.74 17.03 18.03
C ASP A 654 4.63 18.55 18.16
N ALA A 655 5.71 19.22 18.60
CA ALA A 655 5.75 20.67 18.71
C ALA A 655 5.63 21.36 17.34
N PHE A 656 6.35 20.83 16.33
CA PHE A 656 6.28 21.33 14.97
C PHE A 656 4.86 21.22 14.40
N ASN A 657 4.22 20.05 14.53
CA ASN A 657 2.89 19.82 13.98
C ASN A 657 1.78 20.70 14.61
N LYS A 658 2.03 21.27 15.80
CA LYS A 658 1.11 22.21 16.47
C LYS A 658 1.29 23.66 16.02
N GLN A 659 2.45 24.02 15.49
CA GLN A 659 2.74 25.36 15.01
C GLN A 659 2.46 25.39 13.50
N SER A 660 1.43 26.11 13.05
CA SER A 660 1.04 26.21 11.63
C SER A 660 2.06 26.95 10.74
N GLN A 661 3.33 27.00 11.12
CA GLN A 661 4.40 27.67 10.37
C GLN A 661 5.19 26.68 9.52
N THR A 662 5.38 27.05 8.26
CA THR A 662 6.27 26.36 7.33
C THR A 662 7.70 26.85 7.51
N SER A 663 8.63 25.89 7.52
CA SER A 663 10.09 26.01 7.47
C SER A 663 10.76 26.66 8.68
N ASP A 664 11.24 25.81 9.59
CA ASP A 664 12.37 26.19 10.43
C ASP A 664 13.44 25.09 10.33
N THR A 665 14.53 25.37 9.60
CA THR A 665 15.69 24.48 9.50
C THR A 665 16.27 24.16 10.88
N SER A 666 16.00 25.01 11.89
CA SER A 666 16.33 24.79 13.31
C SER A 666 15.73 23.50 13.87
N VAL A 667 14.49 23.16 13.49
CA VAL A 667 13.79 21.95 14.00
C VAL A 667 14.43 20.68 13.44
N LEU A 668 14.81 20.69 12.16
CA LEU A 668 15.50 19.55 11.54
C LEU A 668 16.91 19.37 12.11
N GLY A 669 17.59 20.48 12.45
CA GLY A 669 18.86 20.47 13.19
C GLY A 669 18.71 19.75 14.53
N GLN A 670 17.69 20.08 15.32
CA GLN A 670 17.42 19.41 16.61
C GLN A 670 17.19 17.90 16.46
N LEU A 671 16.45 17.46 15.44
CA LEU A 671 16.28 16.03 15.16
C LEU A 671 17.61 15.37 14.77
N GLY A 672 18.42 16.06 13.96
CA GLY A 672 19.74 15.63 13.56
C GLY A 672 20.71 15.48 14.74
N ASP A 673 20.73 16.46 15.64
CA ASP A 673 21.53 16.46 16.87
C ASP A 673 21.18 15.26 17.75
N LEU A 674 19.89 14.99 17.96
CA LEU A 674 19.45 13.81 18.72
C LEU A 674 19.92 12.49 18.09
N MET A 675 19.91 12.38 16.75
CA MET A 675 20.46 11.21 16.05
C MET A 675 21.98 11.11 16.24
N ASN A 676 22.70 12.23 16.20
CA ASN A 676 24.15 12.26 16.38
C ASN A 676 24.55 11.87 17.81
N GLU A 677 23.85 12.40 18.81
CA GLU A 677 24.01 12.01 20.23
C GLU A 677 23.71 10.53 20.47
N SER A 678 22.70 9.97 19.77
CA SER A 678 22.43 8.53 19.80
C SER A 678 23.60 7.72 19.24
N GLN A 679 24.19 8.14 18.10
CA GLN A 679 25.39 7.48 17.56
C GLN A 679 26.56 7.50 18.54
N ASP A 680 26.83 8.65 19.15
CA ASP A 680 27.94 8.80 20.09
C ASP A 680 27.69 7.94 21.35
N SER A 681 26.45 7.88 21.83
CA SER A 681 26.06 6.97 22.92
C SER A 681 26.17 5.48 22.54
N CYS A 682 25.86 5.11 21.29
CA CYS A 682 26.04 3.73 20.80
C CYS A 682 27.52 3.36 20.73
N ARG A 683 28.37 4.28 20.27
CA ARG A 683 29.83 4.09 20.15
C ARG A 683 30.52 4.06 21.51
N ASP A 684 30.28 5.06 22.34
CA ASP A 684 31.13 5.34 23.52
C ASP A 684 30.56 4.76 24.83
N LEU A 685 29.23 4.61 24.93
CA LEU A 685 28.57 4.07 26.13
C LEU A 685 28.05 2.64 25.95
N TYR A 686 27.65 2.25 24.73
CA TYR A 686 27.16 0.90 24.47
C TYR A 686 28.17 -0.02 23.80
N ASP A 687 29.28 0.53 23.29
CA ASP A 687 30.30 -0.23 22.54
C ASP A 687 29.68 -1.14 21.47
N CYS A 688 28.70 -0.61 20.70
CA CYS A 688 28.03 -1.32 19.61
C CYS A 688 28.25 -0.71 18.22
N SER A 689 29.14 0.28 18.09
CA SER A 689 29.62 0.76 16.78
C SER A 689 30.76 -0.12 16.22
N CYS A 690 31.28 0.26 15.05
CA CYS A 690 32.51 -0.28 14.48
C CYS A 690 33.21 0.80 13.61
N PRO A 691 34.49 0.62 13.23
CA PRO A 691 35.23 1.61 12.45
C PRO A 691 34.53 2.02 11.15
N GLU A 692 33.88 1.09 10.45
CA GLU A 692 33.12 1.35 9.24
C GLU A 692 31.90 2.24 9.50
N ILE A 693 31.15 1.98 10.58
CA ILE A 693 30.01 2.81 10.98
C ILE A 693 30.49 4.23 11.29
N ASP A 694 31.57 4.35 12.05
CA ASP A 694 32.10 5.64 12.51
C ASP A 694 32.64 6.46 11.32
N GLU A 695 33.39 5.83 10.42
CA GLU A 695 33.87 6.43 9.17
C GLU A 695 32.71 6.88 8.29
N LEU A 696 31.70 6.02 8.08
CA LEU A 696 30.55 6.32 7.24
C LEU A 696 29.69 7.45 7.81
N CYS A 697 29.44 7.46 9.13
CA CYS A 697 28.74 8.56 9.81
C CYS A 697 29.53 9.87 9.74
N SER A 698 30.86 9.82 9.88
CA SER A 698 31.71 11.00 9.77
C SER A 698 31.66 11.61 8.38
N ILE A 699 31.80 10.80 7.33
CA ILE A 699 31.69 11.25 5.93
C ILE A 699 30.28 11.82 5.70
N ALA A 700 29.23 11.09 6.09
CA ALA A 700 27.85 11.55 5.91
C ALA A 700 27.59 12.93 6.51
N ARG A 701 28.04 13.18 7.74
CA ARG A 701 27.93 14.52 8.37
C ARG A 701 28.70 15.58 7.58
N GLY A 702 29.87 15.24 7.05
CA GLY A 702 30.66 16.12 6.17
C GLY A 702 30.00 16.46 4.83
N GLU A 703 29.15 15.57 4.31
CA GLU A 703 28.45 15.72 3.03
C GLU A 703 27.00 16.24 3.17
N GLY A 704 26.64 16.81 4.31
CA GLY A 704 25.37 17.51 4.51
C GLY A 704 24.29 16.73 5.27
N SER A 705 24.61 15.57 5.86
CA SER A 705 23.69 14.89 6.79
C SER A 705 23.46 15.72 8.05
N LEU A 706 22.20 15.95 8.39
CA LEU A 706 21.80 16.61 9.64
C LEU A 706 22.02 15.69 10.84
N GLY A 707 21.70 14.41 10.69
CA GLY A 707 21.88 13.39 11.71
C GLY A 707 22.31 12.06 11.12
N SER A 708 23.33 11.42 11.67
CA SER A 708 23.88 10.14 11.19
C SER A 708 24.15 9.20 12.36
N ARG A 709 23.61 7.97 12.26
CA ARG A 709 23.79 6.91 13.25
C ARG A 709 23.67 5.51 12.66
N LEU A 710 24.16 4.51 13.37
CA LEU A 710 23.84 3.10 13.10
C LEU A 710 22.35 2.81 13.26
N THR A 711 21.85 1.75 12.64
CA THR A 711 20.48 1.24 12.85
C THR A 711 20.49 -0.28 12.95
N GLY A 712 19.71 -0.82 13.89
CA GLY A 712 19.75 -2.24 14.22
C GLY A 712 20.87 -2.54 15.24
N ALA A 713 21.27 -3.81 15.30
CA ALA A 713 22.11 -4.30 16.41
C ALA A 713 23.53 -3.71 16.48
N GLY A 714 24.02 -3.04 15.44
CA GLY A 714 25.40 -2.55 15.39
C GLY A 714 26.44 -3.65 15.15
N TRP A 715 27.70 -3.33 15.44
CA TRP A 715 28.90 -4.11 15.08
C TRP A 715 28.97 -4.44 13.57
N GLY A 716 28.55 -3.49 12.74
CA GLY A 716 28.31 -3.65 11.30
C GLY A 716 26.85 -3.35 10.93
N GLY A 717 26.39 -3.85 9.79
CA GLY A 717 25.05 -3.59 9.28
C GLY A 717 24.90 -2.19 8.67
N CYS A 718 23.76 -1.54 8.90
CA CYS A 718 23.43 -0.26 8.26
C CYS A 718 23.57 0.95 9.17
N THR A 719 23.67 2.10 8.51
CA THR A 719 23.52 3.44 9.05
C THR A 719 22.32 4.14 8.42
N VAL A 720 21.77 5.13 9.13
CA VAL A 720 20.67 5.97 8.69
C VAL A 720 21.06 7.44 8.82
N HIS A 721 20.76 8.22 7.77
CA HIS A 721 21.17 9.61 7.61
C HIS A 721 19.95 10.49 7.29
N LEU A 722 19.74 11.56 8.07
CA LEU A 722 18.70 12.55 7.81
C LEU A 722 19.22 13.64 6.87
N ILE A 723 18.60 13.77 5.70
CA ILE A 723 19.02 14.63 4.58
C ILE A 723 17.83 15.42 4.03
N LEU A 724 18.10 16.58 3.42
CA LEU A 724 17.09 17.34 2.67
C LEU A 724 16.90 16.78 1.26
N ASP A 725 15.66 16.78 0.76
CA ASP A 725 15.29 16.18 -0.54
C ASP A 725 16.13 16.67 -1.72
N ASN A 726 16.54 17.94 -1.70
CA ASN A 726 17.34 18.56 -2.76
C ASN A 726 18.83 18.16 -2.72
N GLN A 727 19.29 17.46 -1.69
CA GLN A 727 20.70 17.04 -1.52
C GLN A 727 20.91 15.54 -1.77
N ILE A 728 19.85 14.76 -1.99
CA ILE A 728 19.91 13.29 -2.07
C ILE A 728 20.93 12.81 -3.12
N SER A 729 20.89 13.37 -4.33
CA SER A 729 21.73 12.89 -5.44
C SER A 729 23.22 13.14 -5.18
N ASP A 730 23.55 14.35 -4.73
CA ASP A 730 24.93 14.74 -4.41
C ASP A 730 25.46 13.95 -3.22
N PHE A 731 24.63 13.76 -2.18
CA PHE A 731 24.98 12.96 -1.01
C PHE A 731 25.30 11.50 -1.38
N ILE A 732 24.41 10.82 -2.13
CA ILE A 732 24.63 9.42 -2.51
C ILE A 732 25.90 9.30 -3.35
N SER A 733 26.12 10.21 -4.30
CA SER A 733 27.35 10.22 -5.10
C SER A 733 28.59 10.38 -4.21
N ALA A 734 28.55 11.30 -3.25
CA ALA A 734 29.67 11.55 -2.36
C ALA A 734 29.98 10.33 -1.46
N ILE A 735 28.97 9.64 -0.94
CA ILE A 735 29.19 8.42 -0.15
C ILE A 735 29.74 7.27 -1.03
N LYS A 736 29.20 7.09 -2.25
CA LYS A 736 29.74 6.14 -3.23
C LYS A 736 31.23 6.39 -3.48
N ASP A 737 31.63 7.63 -3.67
CA ASP A 737 33.02 7.98 -3.97
C ASP A 737 33.94 7.92 -2.76
N LYS A 738 33.53 8.49 -1.61
CA LYS A 738 34.39 8.69 -0.44
C LYS A 738 34.48 7.46 0.46
N PHE A 739 33.45 6.61 0.49
CA PHE A 739 33.42 5.39 1.30
C PHE A 739 33.53 4.13 0.43
N TYR A 740 32.52 3.86 -0.41
CA TYR A 740 32.42 2.57 -1.10
C TYR A 740 33.53 2.31 -2.11
N LYS A 741 33.78 3.24 -3.06
CA LYS A 741 34.84 3.05 -4.07
C LYS A 741 36.23 2.97 -3.45
N LYS A 742 36.44 3.63 -2.30
CA LYS A 742 37.72 3.62 -1.58
C LYS A 742 37.94 2.30 -0.83
N LYS A 743 36.90 1.78 -0.15
CA LYS A 743 37.02 0.60 0.74
C LYS A 743 36.67 -0.72 0.05
N TYR A 744 35.77 -0.66 -0.94
CA TYR A 744 35.24 -1.80 -1.69
C TYR A 744 35.27 -1.53 -3.21
N PRO A 745 36.47 -1.38 -3.82
CA PRO A 745 36.61 -0.93 -5.22
C PRO A 745 36.03 -1.90 -6.26
N ASN A 746 35.73 -3.13 -5.87
CA ASN A 746 35.23 -4.19 -6.75
C ASN A 746 33.70 -4.32 -6.76
N LEU A 747 32.96 -3.47 -6.03
CA LEU A 747 31.50 -3.50 -6.06
C LEU A 747 31.00 -3.06 -7.44
N THR A 748 30.04 -3.82 -7.98
CA THR A 748 29.33 -3.41 -9.20
C THR A 748 28.37 -2.26 -8.88
N GLU A 749 27.95 -1.50 -9.90
CA GLU A 749 26.95 -0.44 -9.69
C GLU A 749 25.64 -0.99 -9.09
N ASP A 750 25.19 -2.18 -9.51
CA ASP A 750 24.00 -2.82 -8.92
C ASP A 750 24.19 -3.12 -7.42
N GLN A 751 25.40 -3.49 -6.99
CA GLN A 751 25.71 -3.71 -5.58
C GLN A 751 25.77 -2.38 -4.81
N LEU A 752 26.29 -1.32 -5.43
CA LEU A 752 26.30 0.01 -4.85
C LEU A 752 24.89 0.57 -4.67
N ASP A 753 24.01 0.38 -5.66
CA ASP A 753 22.61 0.80 -5.61
C ASP A 753 21.81 0.04 -4.53
N GLN A 754 22.22 -1.19 -4.19
CA GLN A 754 21.66 -1.95 -3.07
C GLN A 754 22.26 -1.54 -1.72
N ALA A 755 23.53 -1.13 -1.70
CA ALA A 755 24.23 -0.76 -0.48
C ALA A 755 23.78 0.60 0.06
N ILE A 756 23.45 1.56 -0.81
CA ILE A 756 22.98 2.89 -0.38
C ILE A 756 21.74 3.32 -1.17
N PHE A 757 20.67 3.65 -0.44
CA PHE A 757 19.42 4.08 -1.05
C PHE A 757 18.66 5.09 -0.19
N ALA A 758 17.90 5.94 -0.87
CA ALA A 758 17.00 6.90 -0.25
C ALA A 758 15.66 6.23 0.07
N THR A 759 15.09 6.56 1.23
CA THR A 759 13.76 6.13 1.64
C THR A 759 13.03 7.26 2.35
N ARG A 760 11.72 7.32 2.14
CA ARG A 760 10.80 8.14 2.94
C ARG A 760 10.02 7.26 3.92
N PRO A 761 9.34 7.85 4.91
CA PRO A 761 8.45 7.09 5.79
C PRO A 761 7.33 6.45 4.97
N GLY A 762 7.41 5.13 4.79
CA GLY A 762 6.53 4.32 3.96
C GLY A 762 5.20 3.99 4.65
N SER A 763 4.26 3.41 3.90
CA SER A 763 3.06 2.81 4.46
C SER A 763 3.31 1.37 4.93
N GLY A 764 2.53 0.94 5.92
CA GLY A 764 2.51 -0.39 6.52
C GLY A 764 2.07 -1.51 5.58
N ALA A 765 1.83 -2.69 6.15
CA ALA A 765 1.40 -3.84 5.38
C ALA A 765 -0.01 -3.65 4.81
N VAL A 766 -0.25 -4.17 3.60
CA VAL A 766 -1.51 -3.95 2.87
C VAL A 766 -1.79 -5.09 1.88
N ILE A 767 -3.07 -5.35 1.61
CA ILE A 767 -3.53 -6.20 0.50
C ILE A 767 -3.94 -5.31 -0.67
N MET A 768 -3.44 -5.64 -1.86
CA MET A 768 -3.72 -4.96 -3.13
C MET A 768 -4.46 -5.84 -4.12
#